data_AF-A0A959QG09-F1
#
_entry.id   AF-A0A959QG09-F1
#
_cell.length_a   1.000
_cell.length_b   1.000
_cell.length_c   1.000
_cell.angle_alpha   90.00
_cell.angle_beta   90.00
_cell.angle_gamma   90.00
#
_symmetry.space_group_name_H-M   'P 1'
#
loop_
_entity.id
_entity.type
_entity.pdbx_description
1 polymer ?
#
loop_
_entity_poly.entity_id
_entity_poly.type
_entity_poly.pdbx_seq_one_letter_code
_entity_poly.pdbx_strand_id
1 'polypeptide(L)'
;MMAKLETLAMRISEGFQTDSDEISAQRNNLFHRPVNIFRSRDLSYSLGYLRNGLRSIAFLQTSTIQVNYGQIVLALKNHLPLVINVYRDKKEPTSPDFYRAIYKLSNIRCFQFKVSSAAEHLALILVGQRIAEFSLMPVIIYADYIPDTNIDIQVPDDEFIATFLGSPDDQIKSPTPAQEIIFGPTRRRLPNWFSFDNPVTSGLLTDSEAQVFQSASHSRFFGYHLPALIEQSFLEYESLTGIKIRKISESNSSANYLFYSYHTEAANLYAKTPSLMKTVEWLELKQLFPFPDVELKSRLKYKRAVTLLDFSGSNDFSPLHATISTILKDLHIPFYRAQCTPEINIDLLEVAVENMASKAPKQNYYLGIPFSRQHSNFPKHQVLMQQIENKYPAINEEVFVTEEPLENLPPITHDVPLLMRRYQNHGPNFTRQNRFFDDTAIFYKLKQKSELVADPFAALDVVPAATAGFDDQSEVREAMPVFLPEKCTGCGDCFVTCPHAALPPLALGIEKLLRTGSEIVTAKQMTVTRITPMIKNIARTCARVADEEPVNNVSDLLPRAFEKVAGQMQMEGDKLEVAYSEFSAILHELGDFPVAITDLFYRRPEAQVAGSGELFSVVVNPVSCTGCGLCAESCAESAIEMRYLDPDLEDRARDNFHLWEKLPDTSGDTIRRLQHEDEFTSLAAVLLSRNYYMTGIGGTEKIKSGSKKLLHFITALTEAVVQPSHVKQVQEIEQQIESLSDKVHLRLSDALPREDLENLSRLLINAPRKKVHLTDLLNGDFKDFEGSFIDTEELRRKTDLIGDLKAMKWILEEGPGGTGRSRFGLVLAGRSLEWAQEYPFSHFSQPAVFHQTGSVSNQCLGLFKGLLRFHLDHLKILRRAALEAADKYDAS
;
A
#
# COMPACT_ATOMS: atom_id res chain seq x y z
N MET A 1 33.35 -10.98 -2.59
CA MET A 1 33.18 -11.01 -1.13
C MET A 1 32.09 -12.00 -0.66
N MET A 2 30.79 -11.80 -0.97
CA MET A 2 29.71 -12.73 -0.58
C MET A 2 30.00 -14.18 -1.00
N ALA A 3 30.46 -14.39 -2.24
CA ALA A 3 30.89 -15.70 -2.72
C ALA A 3 31.92 -16.39 -1.80
N LYS A 4 32.80 -15.64 -1.11
CA LYS A 4 33.77 -16.23 -0.16
C LYS A 4 33.12 -16.67 1.15
N LEU A 5 32.13 -15.91 1.65
CA LEU A 5 31.35 -16.28 2.85
C LEU A 5 30.50 -17.52 2.56
N GLU A 6 29.83 -17.56 1.41
CA GLU A 6 29.06 -18.71 0.96
C GLU A 6 29.96 -19.93 0.72
N THR A 7 31.13 -19.73 0.10
CA THR A 7 32.14 -20.79 -0.06
C THR A 7 32.59 -21.33 1.30
N LEU A 8 32.87 -20.48 2.29
CA LEU A 8 33.20 -20.97 3.63
C LEU A 8 32.04 -21.76 4.26
N ALA A 9 30.82 -21.23 4.19
CA ALA A 9 29.64 -21.90 4.71
C ALA A 9 29.45 -23.29 4.08
N MET A 10 29.61 -23.40 2.76
CA MET A 10 29.60 -24.68 2.04
C MET A 10 30.79 -25.57 2.39
N ARG A 11 31.99 -25.01 2.64
CA ARG A 11 33.17 -25.78 3.07
C ARG A 11 32.99 -26.45 4.43
N ILE A 12 32.17 -25.90 5.33
CA ILE A 12 32.03 -26.40 6.70
C ILE A 12 30.71 -27.12 6.99
N SER A 13 29.75 -27.12 6.04
CA SER A 13 28.41 -27.70 6.25
C SER A 13 28.01 -28.68 5.16
N GLU A 14 27.02 -29.53 5.45
CA GLU A 14 26.39 -30.43 4.47
C GLU A 14 25.13 -29.81 3.83
N GLY A 15 24.50 -28.85 4.49
CA GLY A 15 23.33 -28.13 3.99
C GLY A 15 23.55 -26.62 3.97
N PHE A 16 23.52 -26.02 2.78
CA PHE A 16 23.65 -24.58 2.60
C PHE A 16 22.35 -24.00 2.05
N GLN A 17 21.70 -23.13 2.81
CA GLN A 17 20.48 -22.44 2.38
C GLN A 17 20.77 -20.99 2.01
N THR A 18 20.28 -20.53 0.86
CA THR A 18 20.42 -19.14 0.42
C THR A 18 19.23 -18.74 -0.46
N ASP A 19 19.03 -17.44 -0.63
CA ASP A 19 18.09 -16.84 -1.58
C ASP A 19 18.76 -16.33 -2.86
N SER A 20 20.08 -16.51 -3.01
CA SER A 20 20.86 -16.14 -4.19
C SER A 20 20.75 -17.15 -5.33
N ASP A 21 20.61 -16.66 -6.56
CA ASP A 21 20.57 -17.49 -7.78
C ASP A 21 21.98 -17.86 -8.28
N GLU A 22 22.99 -17.02 -7.99
CA GLU A 22 24.38 -17.19 -8.42
C GLU A 22 25.22 -17.85 -7.30
N ILE A 23 25.52 -19.14 -7.43
CA ILE A 23 26.33 -19.88 -6.44
C ILE A 23 27.34 -20.77 -7.17
N SER A 24 28.57 -20.84 -6.65
CA SER A 24 29.61 -21.72 -7.19
C SER A 24 29.26 -23.19 -7.00
N ALA A 25 29.66 -24.03 -7.95
CA ALA A 25 29.41 -25.47 -7.94
C ALA A 25 30.39 -26.21 -6.99
N GLN A 26 30.38 -25.88 -5.70
CA GLN A 26 31.13 -26.64 -4.72
C GLN A 26 30.43 -27.99 -4.46
N ARG A 27 31.07 -29.08 -4.89
CA ARG A 27 30.47 -30.42 -4.78
C ARG A 27 30.61 -31.03 -3.39
N ASN A 28 31.77 -30.84 -2.75
CA ASN A 28 32.07 -31.44 -1.45
C ASN A 28 32.58 -30.40 -0.44
N ASN A 29 32.29 -30.63 0.83
CA ASN A 29 32.83 -29.87 1.95
C ASN A 29 34.22 -30.39 2.37
N LEU A 30 34.84 -29.73 3.36
CA LEU A 30 36.14 -30.11 3.93
C LEU A 30 36.19 -31.56 4.43
N PHE A 31 35.06 -32.10 4.87
CA PHE A 31 34.93 -33.47 5.39
C PHE A 31 34.56 -34.48 4.30
N HIS A 32 34.78 -34.13 3.03
CA HIS A 32 34.50 -34.95 1.84
C HIS A 32 33.04 -35.37 1.67
N ARG A 33 32.09 -34.59 2.19
CA ARG A 33 30.65 -34.83 2.07
C ARG A 33 30.02 -33.94 1.01
N PRO A 34 29.00 -34.43 0.28
CA PRO A 34 28.30 -33.60 -0.68
C PRO A 34 27.60 -32.43 0.02
N VAL A 35 27.80 -31.22 -0.52
CA VAL A 35 27.07 -30.03 -0.07
C VAL A 35 25.76 -29.96 -0.82
N ASN A 36 24.65 -29.95 -0.10
CA ASN A 36 23.34 -29.77 -0.69
C ASN A 36 22.91 -28.31 -0.53
N ILE A 37 22.60 -27.68 -1.66
CA ILE A 37 22.28 -26.25 -1.74
C ILE A 37 20.77 -26.09 -1.91
N PHE A 38 20.14 -25.33 -1.02
CA PHE A 38 18.70 -25.10 -1.00
C PHE A 38 18.40 -23.64 -1.28
N ARG A 39 17.79 -23.39 -2.43
CA ARG A 39 17.31 -22.07 -2.82
C ARG A 39 15.92 -21.85 -2.25
N SER A 40 15.84 -21.45 -0.99
CA SER A 40 14.58 -21.28 -0.28
C SER A 40 14.65 -20.11 0.70
N ARG A 41 13.56 -19.35 0.78
CA ARG A 41 13.37 -18.33 1.81
C ARG A 41 12.76 -18.89 3.11
N ASP A 42 12.53 -20.20 3.21
CA ASP A 42 11.95 -20.88 4.39
C ASP A 42 12.99 -21.83 5.02
N LEU A 43 13.30 -21.62 6.29
CA LEU A 43 14.29 -22.39 7.08
C LEU A 43 13.87 -23.83 7.39
N SER A 44 12.61 -24.22 7.14
CA SER A 44 12.08 -25.55 7.42
C SER A 44 12.98 -26.65 6.83
N TYR A 45 13.58 -26.40 5.67
CA TYR A 45 14.53 -27.32 5.04
C TYR A 45 15.78 -27.54 5.91
N SER A 46 16.47 -26.45 6.28
CA SER A 46 17.66 -26.50 7.15
C SER A 46 17.39 -27.19 8.48
N LEU A 47 16.19 -26.99 9.06
CA LEU A 47 15.80 -27.69 10.30
C LEU A 47 15.71 -29.20 10.10
N GLY A 48 15.25 -29.66 8.94
CA GLY A 48 15.23 -31.08 8.58
C GLY A 48 16.63 -31.69 8.51
N TYR A 49 17.58 -30.98 7.91
CA TYR A 49 18.99 -31.42 7.87
C TYR A 49 19.60 -31.56 9.26
N LEU A 50 19.39 -30.55 10.10
CA LEU A 50 19.90 -30.55 11.48
C LEU A 50 19.33 -31.68 12.33
N ARG A 51 18.07 -32.07 12.12
CA ARG A 51 17.45 -33.20 12.83
C ARG A 51 18.13 -34.53 12.53
N ASN A 52 18.74 -34.68 11.35
CA ASN A 52 19.53 -35.87 10.99
C ASN A 52 20.99 -35.81 11.52
N GLY A 53 21.31 -34.77 12.30
CA GLY A 53 22.64 -34.48 12.81
C GLY A 53 23.64 -34.10 11.70
N LEU A 54 23.18 -33.33 10.70
CA LEU A 54 24.04 -32.74 9.66
C LEU A 54 24.16 -31.24 9.89
N ARG A 55 25.31 -30.63 9.58
CA ARG A 55 25.47 -29.17 9.72
C ARG A 55 24.67 -28.48 8.64
N SER A 56 23.99 -27.41 9.04
CA SER A 56 23.39 -26.50 8.08
C SER A 56 23.65 -25.05 8.45
N ILE A 57 23.88 -24.22 7.43
CA ILE A 57 24.04 -22.77 7.54
C ILE A 57 23.07 -22.12 6.57
N ALA A 58 22.37 -21.09 7.04
CA ALA A 58 21.39 -20.36 6.25
C ALA A 58 21.82 -18.91 6.07
N PHE A 59 21.61 -18.39 4.86
CA PHE A 59 21.78 -17.00 4.49
C PHE A 59 20.39 -16.46 4.16
N LEU A 60 19.97 -15.42 4.88
CA LEU A 60 18.64 -14.84 4.78
C LEU A 60 18.72 -13.35 4.53
N GLN A 61 17.94 -12.85 3.58
CA GLN A 61 17.61 -11.43 3.52
C GLN A 61 16.71 -11.03 4.68
N THR A 62 16.86 -9.79 5.12
CA THR A 62 16.07 -9.18 6.20
C THR A 62 14.56 -9.32 5.99
N SER A 63 14.09 -9.14 4.75
CA SER A 63 12.67 -9.27 4.37
C SER A 63 12.07 -10.65 4.69
N THR A 64 12.91 -11.68 4.88
CA THR A 64 12.47 -13.06 5.17
C THR A 64 12.44 -13.40 6.65
N ILE A 65 12.94 -12.54 7.54
CA ILE A 65 13.00 -12.81 8.98
C ILE A 65 11.60 -13.06 9.55
N GLN A 66 10.60 -12.27 9.15
CA GLN A 66 9.25 -12.38 9.68
C GLN A 66 8.59 -13.72 9.35
N VAL A 67 8.82 -14.23 8.13
CA VAL A 67 8.31 -15.54 7.70
C VAL A 67 9.00 -16.67 8.46
N ASN A 68 10.27 -16.49 8.83
CA ASN A 68 11.06 -17.51 9.51
C ASN A 68 11.06 -17.41 11.03
N TYR A 69 10.44 -16.40 11.64
CA TYR A 69 10.45 -16.22 13.10
C TYR A 69 10.03 -17.49 13.85
N GLY A 70 8.94 -18.13 13.41
CA GLY A 70 8.48 -19.39 13.97
C GLY A 70 9.48 -20.54 13.82
N GLN A 71 10.17 -20.62 12.68
CA GLN A 71 11.21 -21.64 12.43
C GLN A 71 12.45 -21.43 13.31
N ILE A 72 12.85 -20.19 13.55
CA ILE A 72 13.96 -19.87 14.46
C ILE A 72 13.61 -20.25 15.90
N VAL A 73 12.38 -19.94 16.34
CA VAL A 73 11.88 -20.37 17.66
C VAL A 73 11.82 -21.90 17.74
N LEU A 74 11.43 -22.58 16.66
CA LEU A 74 11.40 -24.04 16.61
C LEU A 74 12.80 -24.65 16.66
N ALA A 75 13.80 -24.04 16.01
CA ALA A 75 15.20 -24.44 16.09
C ALA A 75 15.71 -24.37 17.54
N LEU A 76 15.39 -23.28 18.23
CA LEU A 76 15.73 -23.09 19.65
C LEU A 76 15.07 -24.16 20.53
N LYS A 77 13.76 -24.37 20.39
CA LYS A 77 13.00 -25.35 21.20
C LYS A 77 13.44 -26.79 20.98
N ASN A 78 13.90 -27.12 19.78
CA ASN A 78 14.37 -28.47 19.42
C ASN A 78 15.89 -28.63 19.54
N HIS A 79 16.59 -27.66 20.11
CA HIS A 79 18.03 -27.71 20.31
C HIS A 79 18.82 -28.00 19.02
N LEU A 80 18.44 -27.30 17.93
CA LEU A 80 19.04 -27.45 16.61
C LEU A 80 20.12 -26.38 16.38
N PRO A 81 21.40 -26.77 16.18
CA PRO A 81 22.52 -25.85 16.05
C PRO A 81 22.62 -25.28 14.62
N LEU A 82 21.73 -24.33 14.32
CA LEU A 82 21.68 -23.61 13.04
C LEU A 82 22.45 -22.28 13.12
N VAL A 83 23.33 -22.00 12.17
CA VAL A 83 23.90 -20.64 11.99
C VAL A 83 23.11 -19.90 10.91
N ILE A 84 22.53 -18.77 11.28
CA ILE A 84 21.70 -17.92 10.42
C ILE A 84 22.44 -16.61 10.19
N ASN A 85 22.84 -16.36 8.95
CA ASN A 85 23.45 -15.11 8.55
C ASN A 85 22.39 -14.24 7.90
N VAL A 86 22.11 -13.09 8.51
CA VAL A 86 21.12 -12.11 8.07
C VAL A 86 21.83 -10.98 7.34
N TYR A 87 21.38 -10.69 6.12
CA TYR A 87 21.94 -9.64 5.29
C TYR A 87 20.89 -8.58 4.93
N ARG A 88 21.40 -7.38 4.65
CA ARG A 88 20.64 -6.29 4.04
C ARG A 88 20.29 -6.62 2.58
N ASP A 89 19.09 -6.26 2.14
CA ASP A 89 18.71 -6.35 0.73
C ASP A 89 19.49 -5.31 -0.09
N LYS A 90 20.11 -5.73 -1.20
CA LYS A 90 20.91 -4.85 -2.07
C LYS A 90 20.06 -3.79 -2.78
N LYS A 91 18.77 -4.02 -2.95
CA LYS A 91 17.85 -3.14 -3.67
C LYS A 91 17.26 -2.03 -2.80
N GLU A 92 17.42 -2.12 -1.48
CA GLU A 92 16.88 -1.13 -0.55
C GLU A 92 18.01 -0.20 -0.04
N PRO A 93 17.78 1.12 0.03
CA PRO A 93 18.60 2.01 0.85
C PRO A 93 18.60 1.51 2.30
N THR A 94 19.35 2.16 3.19
CA THR A 94 19.53 1.67 4.58
C THR A 94 18.18 1.73 5.28
N SER A 95 17.43 0.64 5.16
CA SER A 95 16.02 0.67 5.48
C SER A 95 15.88 0.53 6.99
N PRO A 96 15.01 1.32 7.65
CA PRO A 96 14.58 1.05 9.02
C PRO A 96 14.20 -0.42 9.25
N ASP A 97 13.81 -1.14 8.20
CA ASP A 97 13.40 -2.53 8.26
C ASP A 97 14.54 -3.50 8.64
N PHE A 98 15.80 -3.20 8.34
CA PHE A 98 16.96 -3.98 8.78
C PHE A 98 17.06 -4.02 10.30
N TYR A 99 17.08 -2.85 10.94
CA TYR A 99 17.17 -2.76 12.39
C TYR A 99 15.89 -3.20 13.07
N ARG A 100 14.71 -2.90 12.51
CA ARG A 100 13.42 -3.45 13.00
C ARG A 100 13.43 -4.97 13.06
N ALA A 101 13.98 -5.64 12.05
CA ALA A 101 14.07 -7.09 12.04
C ALA A 101 15.03 -7.63 13.11
N ILE A 102 16.17 -6.97 13.33
CA ILE A 102 17.08 -7.26 14.45
C ILE A 102 16.34 -7.14 15.80
N TYR A 103 15.60 -6.06 16.01
CA TYR A 103 14.84 -5.85 17.25
C TYR A 103 13.77 -6.91 17.47
N LYS A 104 13.04 -7.34 16.43
CA LYS A 104 12.07 -8.45 16.53
C LYS A 104 12.72 -9.75 17.01
N LEU A 105 13.92 -10.05 16.52
CA LEU A 105 14.68 -11.25 16.88
C LEU A 105 15.34 -11.16 18.26
N SER A 106 15.49 -9.97 18.84
CA SER A 106 16.07 -9.80 20.20
C SER A 106 15.32 -10.57 21.30
N ASN A 107 14.05 -10.93 21.08
CA ASN A 107 13.26 -11.77 21.98
C ASN A 107 13.70 -13.24 21.99
N ILE A 108 14.40 -13.70 20.96
CA ILE A 108 14.88 -15.08 20.84
C ILE A 108 16.19 -15.21 21.61
N ARG A 109 16.17 -15.98 22.70
CA ARG A 109 17.27 -16.12 23.65
C ARG A 109 18.35 -17.09 23.14
N CYS A 110 18.96 -16.78 22.00
CA CYS A 110 20.06 -17.53 21.38
C CYS A 110 21.22 -16.60 21.03
N PHE A 111 22.43 -17.10 20.74
CA PHE A 111 23.56 -16.20 20.50
C PHE A 111 23.33 -15.33 19.26
N GLN A 112 23.50 -14.02 19.42
CA GLN A 112 23.20 -13.01 18.42
C GLN A 112 24.35 -12.02 18.32
N PHE A 113 24.91 -11.85 17.12
CA PHE A 113 26.11 -11.03 16.91
C PHE A 113 26.05 -10.21 15.63
N LYS A 114 26.30 -8.91 15.72
CA LYS A 114 26.43 -7.98 14.60
C LYS A 114 27.89 -7.94 14.14
N VAL A 115 28.09 -8.08 12.84
CA VAL A 115 29.41 -8.01 12.21
C VAL A 115 29.52 -6.74 11.37
N SER A 116 30.63 -6.02 11.53
CA SER A 116 30.87 -4.72 10.89
C SER A 116 31.91 -4.79 9.77
N SER A 117 32.53 -5.96 9.57
CA SER A 117 33.45 -6.21 8.47
C SER A 117 33.31 -7.65 7.98
N ALA A 118 33.77 -7.89 6.76
CA ALA A 118 33.69 -9.21 6.16
C ALA A 118 34.73 -10.20 6.72
N ALA A 119 35.87 -9.72 7.23
CA ALA A 119 36.82 -10.55 7.98
C ALA A 119 36.22 -11.00 9.32
N GLU A 120 35.53 -10.09 10.03
CA GLU A 120 34.79 -10.42 11.24
C GLU A 120 33.64 -11.37 10.96
N HIS A 121 32.88 -11.17 9.89
CA HIS A 121 31.83 -12.07 9.46
C HIS A 121 32.35 -13.49 9.25
N LEU A 122 33.48 -13.62 8.55
CA LEU A 122 34.12 -14.89 8.31
C LEU A 122 34.47 -15.61 9.63
N ALA A 123 35.10 -14.89 10.56
CA ALA A 123 35.41 -15.42 11.89
C ALA A 123 34.13 -15.86 12.64
N LEU A 124 33.08 -15.06 12.59
CA LEU A 124 31.82 -15.34 13.28
C LEU A 124 31.03 -16.49 12.67
N ILE A 125 31.16 -16.80 11.38
CA ILE A 125 30.58 -18.03 10.80
C ILE A 125 31.19 -19.27 11.48
N LEU A 126 32.52 -19.29 11.66
CA LEU A 126 33.22 -20.42 12.30
C LEU A 126 32.94 -20.47 13.80
N VAL A 127 33.14 -19.36 14.50
CA VAL A 127 32.92 -19.27 15.94
C VAL A 127 31.46 -19.48 16.30
N GLY A 128 30.55 -18.91 15.51
CA GLY A 128 29.11 -19.13 15.60
C GLY A 128 28.74 -20.61 15.43
N GLN A 129 29.34 -21.30 14.46
CA GLN A 129 29.12 -22.74 14.29
C GLN A 129 29.56 -23.54 15.52
N ARG A 130 30.73 -23.23 16.10
CA ARG A 130 31.20 -23.86 17.34
C ARG A 130 30.26 -23.59 18.51
N ILE A 131 29.84 -22.34 18.69
CA ILE A 131 28.88 -21.94 19.73
C ILE A 131 27.56 -22.69 19.55
N ALA A 132 27.03 -22.75 18.33
CA ALA A 132 25.79 -23.45 18.02
C ALA A 132 25.88 -24.92 18.44
N GLU A 133 26.94 -25.60 18.03
CA GLU A 133 27.18 -27.03 18.33
C GLU A 133 27.38 -27.30 19.81
N PHE A 134 28.09 -26.44 20.53
CA PHE A 134 28.38 -26.64 21.95
C PHE A 134 27.18 -26.32 22.83
N SER A 135 26.41 -25.29 22.48
CA SER A 135 25.21 -24.89 23.21
C SER A 135 23.97 -25.70 22.82
N LEU A 136 23.96 -26.32 21.63
CA LEU A 136 22.78 -26.86 20.97
C LEU A 136 21.67 -25.80 20.81
N MET A 137 22.07 -24.61 20.39
CA MET A 137 21.17 -23.48 20.16
C MET A 137 21.48 -22.84 18.79
N PRO A 138 20.50 -22.23 18.12
CA PRO A 138 20.77 -21.46 16.92
C PRO A 138 21.65 -20.24 17.22
N VAL A 139 22.36 -19.78 16.20
CA VAL A 139 23.17 -18.57 16.20
C VAL A 139 22.68 -17.65 15.10
N ILE A 140 22.55 -16.36 15.41
CA ILE A 140 22.15 -15.33 14.43
C ILE A 140 23.29 -14.33 14.27
N ILE A 141 23.73 -14.14 13.04
CA ILE A 141 24.80 -13.20 12.67
C ILE A 141 24.19 -12.13 11.78
N TYR A 142 24.27 -10.87 12.19
CA TYR A 142 23.72 -9.74 11.43
C TYR A 142 24.82 -9.01 10.69
N ALA A 143 24.75 -8.99 9.36
CA ALA A 143 25.68 -8.26 8.51
C ALA A 143 25.09 -6.93 8.06
N ASP A 144 25.59 -5.88 8.69
CA ASP A 144 25.14 -4.50 8.53
C ASP A 144 26.13 -3.66 7.73
N TYR A 145 26.70 -4.26 6.68
CA TYR A 145 27.67 -3.60 5.81
C TYR A 145 27.41 -3.99 4.36
N ILE A 146 27.62 -3.03 3.45
CA ILE A 146 27.59 -3.30 2.01
C ILE A 146 28.94 -3.94 1.65
N PRO A 147 28.95 -5.10 0.98
CA PRO A 147 30.17 -5.76 0.55
C PRO A 147 31.06 -4.84 -0.32
N ASP A 148 32.21 -4.39 0.19
CA ASP A 148 33.23 -3.77 -0.67
C ASP A 148 33.86 -4.85 -1.56
N THR A 149 33.78 -4.67 -2.87
CA THR A 149 34.29 -5.66 -3.84
C THR A 149 35.81 -5.72 -3.88
N ASN A 150 36.51 -4.72 -3.34
CA ASN A 150 37.96 -4.56 -3.47
C ASN A 150 38.78 -5.16 -2.30
N ILE A 151 38.13 -5.72 -1.28
CA ILE A 151 38.83 -6.28 -0.10
C ILE A 151 39.04 -7.79 -0.28
N ASP A 152 40.32 -8.19 -0.39
CA ASP A 152 40.70 -9.59 -0.41
C ASP A 152 40.72 -10.17 1.01
N ILE A 153 39.67 -10.93 1.36
CA ILE A 153 39.58 -11.61 2.67
C ILE A 153 40.18 -13.00 2.55
N GLN A 154 41.13 -13.32 3.43
CA GLN A 154 41.73 -14.65 3.50
C GLN A 154 40.78 -15.61 4.23
N VAL A 155 40.38 -16.68 3.54
CA VAL A 155 39.62 -17.78 4.15
C VAL A 155 40.63 -18.67 4.89
N PRO A 156 40.37 -19.05 6.15
CA PRO A 156 41.23 -19.97 6.90
C PRO A 156 41.46 -21.27 6.12
N ASP A 157 42.63 -21.85 6.31
CA ASP A 157 42.99 -23.12 5.70
C ASP A 157 42.22 -24.30 6.32
N ASP A 158 42.29 -25.42 5.62
CA ASP A 158 41.57 -26.64 5.95
C ASP A 158 42.04 -27.28 7.26
N GLU A 159 43.33 -27.16 7.58
CA GLU A 159 43.91 -27.68 8.82
C GLU A 159 43.40 -26.92 10.04
N PHE A 160 43.33 -25.59 9.94
CA PHE A 160 42.73 -24.74 10.96
C PHE A 160 41.26 -25.08 11.17
N ILE A 161 40.46 -25.15 10.10
CA ILE A 161 39.02 -25.43 10.21
C ILE A 161 38.79 -26.82 10.79
N ALA A 162 39.54 -27.83 10.36
CA ALA A 162 39.45 -29.18 10.91
C ALA A 162 39.80 -29.22 12.40
N THR A 163 40.83 -28.47 12.82
CA THR A 163 41.24 -28.37 14.22
C THR A 163 40.21 -27.63 15.08
N PHE A 164 39.67 -26.52 14.58
CA PHE A 164 38.77 -25.66 15.34
C PHE A 164 37.31 -26.14 15.34
N LEU A 165 36.79 -26.71 14.24
CA LEU A 165 35.40 -27.19 14.17
C LEU A 165 35.26 -28.70 14.27
N GLY A 166 36.25 -29.47 13.84
CA GLY A 166 36.16 -30.93 13.75
C GLY A 166 35.07 -31.43 12.79
N SER A 167 34.96 -32.76 12.66
CA SER A 167 33.94 -33.40 11.84
C SER A 167 32.57 -33.37 12.53
N PRO A 168 31.46 -33.22 11.77
CA PRO A 168 30.08 -33.33 12.28
C PRO A 168 29.77 -34.62 13.04
N ASP A 169 30.50 -35.70 12.73
CA ASP A 169 30.30 -37.03 13.30
C ASP A 169 31.19 -37.30 14.53
N ASP A 170 32.07 -36.37 14.89
CA ASP A 170 32.94 -36.52 16.05
C ASP A 170 32.14 -36.82 17.31
N GLN A 171 32.64 -37.75 18.11
CA GLN A 171 32.24 -37.88 19.51
C GLN A 171 33.00 -36.85 20.33
N ILE A 172 32.28 -35.84 20.82
CA ILE A 172 32.84 -34.81 21.68
C ILE A 172 32.44 -35.09 23.14
N LYS A 173 33.26 -34.63 24.09
CA LYS A 173 32.84 -34.58 25.49
C LYS A 173 31.60 -33.71 25.61
N SER A 174 30.60 -34.15 26.35
CA SER A 174 29.38 -33.36 26.60
C SER A 174 29.76 -32.00 27.22
N PRO A 175 29.48 -30.87 26.54
CA PRO A 175 29.95 -29.54 26.97
C PRO A 175 29.37 -29.02 28.29
N THR A 176 28.21 -29.51 28.71
CA THR A 176 27.53 -29.05 29.94
C THR A 176 26.99 -30.23 30.74
N PRO A 177 26.78 -30.09 32.06
CA PRO A 177 26.18 -31.14 32.89
C PRO A 177 24.79 -31.57 32.39
N ALA A 178 23.99 -30.65 31.87
CA ALA A 178 22.68 -30.96 31.30
C ALA A 178 22.80 -31.86 30.06
N GLN A 179 23.77 -31.58 29.19
CA GLN A 179 24.03 -32.42 28.02
C GLN A 179 24.63 -33.79 28.43
N GLU A 180 25.44 -33.84 29.49
CA GLU A 180 25.95 -35.10 30.03
C GLU A 180 24.84 -35.99 30.59
N ILE A 181 23.83 -35.41 31.23
CA ILE A 181 22.64 -36.16 31.68
C ILE A 181 21.83 -36.70 30.49
N ILE A 182 21.69 -35.92 29.42
CA ILE A 182 20.87 -36.30 28.25
C ILE A 182 21.56 -37.34 27.38
N PHE A 183 22.87 -37.18 27.14
CA PHE A 183 23.61 -37.96 26.15
C PHE A 183 24.70 -38.88 26.74
N GLY A 184 25.03 -38.73 28.03
CA GLY A 184 26.18 -39.38 28.65
C GLY A 184 27.48 -38.54 28.58
N PRO A 185 28.63 -39.11 29.01
CA PRO A 185 29.90 -38.38 29.12
C PRO A 185 30.43 -37.84 27.78
N THR A 186 30.02 -38.46 26.67
CA THR A 186 30.33 -38.05 25.31
C THR A 186 29.09 -38.11 24.44
N ARG A 187 29.03 -37.26 23.42
CA ARG A 187 27.94 -37.25 22.44
C ARG A 187 28.46 -36.98 21.04
N ARG A 188 27.67 -37.34 20.03
CA ARG A 188 27.88 -36.81 18.67
C ARG A 188 27.82 -35.28 18.72
N ARG A 189 28.74 -34.63 18.02
CA ARG A 189 28.80 -33.17 17.90
C ARG A 189 27.47 -32.56 17.46
N LEU A 190 26.80 -33.21 16.52
CA LEU A 190 25.42 -32.91 16.13
C LEU A 190 24.52 -34.09 16.52
N PRO A 191 23.58 -33.90 17.46
CA PRO A 191 22.63 -34.93 17.80
C PRO A 191 21.81 -35.36 16.57
N ASN A 192 21.64 -36.67 16.39
CA ASN A 192 20.70 -37.21 15.42
C ASN A 192 19.33 -37.42 16.10
N TRP A 193 18.50 -36.38 16.06
CA TRP A 193 17.14 -36.42 16.60
C TRP A 193 16.16 -37.25 15.76
N PHE A 194 16.52 -37.58 14.51
CA PHE A 194 15.70 -38.38 13.61
C PHE A 194 16.45 -39.67 13.22
N SER A 195 16.57 -40.57 14.18
CA SER A 195 17.23 -41.87 14.02
C SER A 195 16.20 -43.00 14.01
N PHE A 196 16.32 -43.93 13.06
CA PHE A 196 15.54 -45.18 13.08
C PHE A 196 15.97 -46.13 14.19
N ASP A 197 17.25 -46.06 14.59
CA ASP A 197 17.80 -46.87 15.67
C ASP A 197 17.41 -46.33 17.05
N ASN A 198 17.24 -45.01 17.17
CA ASN A 198 16.82 -44.31 18.38
C ASN A 198 15.61 -43.42 18.10
N PRO A 199 14.42 -44.00 17.89
CA PRO A 199 13.24 -43.24 17.46
C PRO A 199 12.72 -42.33 18.57
N VAL A 200 12.50 -41.06 18.25
CA VAL A 200 11.87 -40.07 19.14
C VAL A 200 10.82 -39.26 18.39
N THR A 201 9.83 -38.73 19.10
CA THR A 201 8.82 -37.81 18.55
C THR A 201 9.12 -36.38 19.00
N SER A 202 9.15 -35.43 18.07
CA SER A 202 9.40 -34.01 18.36
C SER A 202 8.28 -33.12 17.81
N GLY A 203 8.03 -31.97 18.45
CA GLY A 203 7.03 -31.00 18.00
C GLY A 203 5.59 -31.27 18.45
N LEU A 204 5.39 -31.98 19.57
CA LEU A 204 4.07 -32.19 20.16
C LEU A 204 3.44 -30.88 20.63
N LEU A 205 2.11 -30.81 20.60
CA LEU A 205 1.35 -29.75 21.26
C LEU A 205 1.42 -29.96 22.78
N THR A 206 1.85 -28.93 23.49
CA THR A 206 1.98 -28.92 24.95
C THR A 206 0.93 -28.02 25.58
N ASP A 207 0.39 -28.43 26.73
CA ASP A 207 -0.47 -27.56 27.54
C ASP A 207 0.32 -26.40 28.18
N SER A 208 -0.38 -25.49 28.84
CA SER A 208 0.24 -24.30 29.42
C SER A 208 1.27 -24.62 30.51
N GLU A 209 1.05 -25.69 31.29
CA GLU A 209 1.97 -26.07 32.37
C GLU A 209 3.27 -26.62 31.79
N ALA A 210 3.19 -27.56 30.84
CA ALA A 210 4.34 -28.12 30.14
C ALA A 210 5.15 -27.04 29.39
N GLN A 211 4.48 -26.04 28.81
CA GLN A 211 5.15 -24.89 28.18
C GLN A 211 5.99 -24.07 29.18
N VAL A 212 5.47 -23.84 30.40
CA VAL A 212 6.20 -23.13 31.47
C VAL A 212 7.42 -23.95 31.89
N PHE A 213 7.27 -25.26 32.13
CA PHE A 213 8.39 -26.14 32.45
C PHE A 213 9.44 -26.18 31.34
N GLN A 214 9.03 -26.26 30.08
CA GLN A 214 9.95 -26.25 28.94
C GLN A 214 10.74 -24.95 28.89
N SER A 215 10.07 -23.80 29.05
CA SER A 215 10.71 -22.48 29.05
C SER A 215 11.72 -22.33 30.20
N ALA A 216 11.30 -22.68 31.42
CA ALA A 216 12.17 -22.65 32.60
C ALA A 216 13.38 -23.58 32.44
N SER A 217 13.16 -24.79 31.91
CA SER A 217 14.22 -25.78 31.66
C SER A 217 15.21 -25.30 30.61
N HIS A 218 14.72 -24.75 29.49
CA HIS A 218 15.57 -24.19 28.45
C HIS A 218 16.46 -23.07 29.00
N SER A 219 15.87 -22.13 29.77
CA SER A 219 16.62 -21.05 30.42
C SER A 219 17.68 -21.59 31.40
N ARG A 220 17.30 -22.52 32.28
CA ARG A 220 18.17 -22.99 33.37
C ARG A 220 19.27 -23.95 32.92
N PHE A 221 18.97 -24.87 32.00
CA PHE A 221 19.86 -25.99 31.67
C PHE A 221 20.67 -25.79 30.38
N PHE A 222 20.22 -24.90 29.50
CA PHE A 222 20.95 -24.56 28.26
C PHE A 222 21.38 -23.10 28.28
N GLY A 223 20.43 -22.17 28.44
CA GLY A 223 20.70 -20.73 28.42
C GLY A 223 21.72 -20.27 29.46
N TYR A 224 21.70 -20.82 30.67
CA TYR A 224 22.63 -20.49 31.75
C TYR A 224 24.12 -20.73 31.39
N HIS A 225 24.40 -21.75 30.57
CA HIS A 225 25.78 -22.10 30.19
C HIS A 225 26.28 -21.36 28.95
N LEU A 226 25.37 -20.75 28.16
CA LEU A 226 25.70 -20.09 26.90
C LEU A 226 26.82 -19.04 27.02
N PRO A 227 26.85 -18.13 28.02
CA PRO A 227 27.93 -17.16 28.15
C PRO A 227 29.33 -17.78 28.26
N ALA A 228 29.47 -18.85 29.04
CA ALA A 228 30.75 -19.54 29.23
C ALA A 228 31.22 -20.25 27.96
N LEU A 229 30.29 -20.84 27.21
CA LEU A 229 30.58 -21.49 25.92
C LEU A 229 31.00 -20.49 24.84
N ILE A 230 30.42 -19.29 24.86
CA ILE A 230 30.83 -18.18 23.98
C ILE A 230 32.26 -17.74 24.33
N GLU A 231 32.52 -17.46 25.60
CA GLU A 231 33.84 -17.05 26.09
C GLU A 231 34.92 -18.06 25.70
N GLN A 232 34.65 -19.36 25.93
CA GLN A 232 35.54 -20.44 25.54
C GLN A 232 35.80 -20.43 24.03
N SER A 233 34.75 -20.34 23.22
CA SER A 233 34.88 -20.36 21.75
C SER A 233 35.67 -19.15 21.23
N PHE A 234 35.51 -17.98 21.86
CA PHE A 234 36.25 -16.77 21.51
C PHE A 234 37.74 -16.91 21.87
N LEU A 235 38.05 -17.37 23.08
CA LEU A 235 39.44 -17.53 23.55
C LEU A 235 40.20 -18.58 22.74
N GLU A 236 39.56 -19.70 22.41
CA GLU A 236 40.18 -20.74 21.59
C GLU A 236 40.44 -20.22 20.16
N TYR A 237 39.48 -19.52 19.57
CA TYR A 237 39.66 -18.91 18.25
C TYR A 237 40.80 -17.87 18.26
N GLU A 238 40.84 -17.01 19.28
CA GLU A 238 41.92 -16.03 19.48
C GLU A 238 43.27 -16.72 19.66
N SER A 239 43.35 -17.82 20.42
CA SER A 239 44.61 -18.55 20.64
C SER A 239 45.18 -19.17 19.36
N LEU A 240 44.32 -19.56 18.41
CA LEU A 240 44.72 -20.21 17.17
C LEU A 240 44.97 -19.22 16.02
N THR A 241 44.26 -18.08 16.01
CA THR A 241 44.31 -17.12 14.90
C THR A 241 45.02 -15.81 15.25
N GLY A 242 45.18 -15.51 16.54
CA GLY A 242 45.51 -14.16 17.03
C GLY A 242 44.39 -13.14 16.86
N ILE A 243 43.23 -13.53 16.30
CA ILE A 243 42.11 -12.63 16.05
C ILE A 243 41.18 -12.63 17.25
N LYS A 244 41.11 -11.48 17.93
CA LYS A 244 40.21 -11.26 19.05
C LYS A 244 38.82 -10.82 18.59
N ILE A 245 37.79 -11.60 18.92
CA ILE A 245 36.40 -11.21 18.72
C ILE A 245 35.94 -10.37 19.92
N ARG A 246 35.41 -9.18 19.64
CA ARG A 246 35.03 -8.21 20.68
C ARG A 246 33.53 -8.05 20.73
N LYS A 247 32.94 -8.20 21.92
CA LYS A 247 31.49 -8.10 22.14
C LYS A 247 30.96 -6.66 21.99
N ILE A 248 31.85 -5.68 22.15
CA ILE A 248 31.62 -4.24 21.99
C ILE A 248 32.79 -3.63 21.19
N SER A 249 32.56 -2.51 20.49
CA SER A 249 33.65 -1.82 19.76
C SER A 249 34.74 -1.30 20.70
N GLU A 250 35.98 -1.24 20.21
CA GLU A 250 37.03 -0.51 20.91
C GLU A 250 36.89 0.99 20.74
N SER A 251 37.15 1.72 21.82
CA SER A 251 37.32 3.15 21.79
C SER A 251 38.40 3.55 22.79
N ASN A 252 39.34 4.39 22.36
CA ASN A 252 40.32 5.01 23.26
C ASN A 252 39.85 6.37 23.78
N SER A 253 38.55 6.66 23.64
CA SER A 253 38.00 7.95 24.06
C SER A 253 37.90 8.05 25.58
N SER A 254 38.40 9.18 26.11
CA SER A 254 38.19 9.62 27.50
C SER A 254 36.94 10.47 27.66
N ALA A 255 36.07 10.52 26.63
CA ALA A 255 34.86 11.33 26.65
C ALA A 255 33.95 11.00 27.84
N ASN A 256 33.35 12.04 28.42
CA ASN A 256 32.46 11.93 29.56
C ASN A 256 31.09 11.37 29.17
N TYR A 257 30.67 11.56 27.93
CA TYR A 257 29.39 11.09 27.41
C TYR A 257 29.57 9.84 26.56
N LEU A 258 28.52 9.04 26.39
CA LEU A 258 28.57 7.86 25.54
C LEU A 258 27.29 7.71 24.72
N PHE A 259 27.45 7.60 23.41
CA PHE A 259 26.43 7.06 22.52
C PHE A 259 26.53 5.56 22.45
N TYR A 260 25.37 4.95 22.47
CA TYR A 260 25.23 3.52 22.33
C TYR A 260 24.20 3.23 21.24
N SER A 261 24.60 2.47 20.22
CA SER A 261 23.71 2.10 19.12
C SER A 261 24.19 0.85 18.39
N TYR A 262 23.29 0.31 17.58
CA TYR A 262 23.55 -0.77 16.63
C TYR A 262 23.67 -0.23 15.20
N HIS A 263 23.49 1.06 14.96
CA HIS A 263 23.38 1.64 13.62
C HIS A 263 24.76 1.93 13.01
N THR A 264 25.16 1.17 11.98
CA THR A 264 26.48 1.32 11.32
C THR A 264 26.65 2.71 10.71
N GLU A 265 25.61 3.28 10.09
CA GLU A 265 25.76 4.58 9.43
C GLU A 265 25.94 5.73 10.41
N ALA A 266 25.28 5.64 11.57
CA ALA A 266 25.43 6.62 12.64
C ALA A 266 26.84 6.55 13.22
N ALA A 267 27.41 5.34 13.34
CA ALA A 267 28.79 5.12 13.75
C ALA A 267 29.79 5.72 12.75
N ASN A 268 29.57 5.48 11.45
CA ASN A 268 30.40 6.01 10.37
C ASN A 268 30.35 7.55 10.33
N LEU A 269 29.20 8.12 10.61
CA LEU A 269 29.02 9.56 10.69
C LEU A 269 29.78 10.14 11.89
N TYR A 270 29.61 9.57 13.08
CA TYR A 270 30.38 9.92 14.27
C TYR A 270 31.89 9.86 14.01
N ALA A 271 32.38 8.80 13.36
CA ALA A 271 33.80 8.58 13.09
C ALA A 271 34.42 9.66 12.19
N LYS A 272 33.60 10.33 11.37
CA LYS A 272 34.02 11.44 10.49
C LYS A 272 33.98 12.80 11.19
N THR A 273 33.61 12.87 12.47
CA THR A 273 33.35 14.12 13.19
C THR A 273 34.27 14.30 14.41
N PRO A 274 35.44 14.95 14.25
CA PRO A 274 36.40 15.14 15.34
C PRO A 274 35.88 15.97 16.53
N SER A 275 34.91 16.85 16.33
CA SER A 275 34.27 17.62 17.41
C SER A 275 33.55 16.70 18.39
N LEU A 276 32.70 15.81 17.87
CA LEU A 276 31.97 14.79 18.63
C LEU A 276 32.91 13.82 19.35
N MET A 277 33.96 13.34 18.69
CA MET A 277 34.90 12.38 19.31
C MET A 277 35.60 12.91 20.57
N LYS A 278 35.70 14.23 20.74
CA LYS A 278 36.25 14.86 21.95
C LYS A 278 35.25 14.88 23.12
N THR A 279 33.95 14.89 22.85
CA THR A 279 32.90 15.12 23.84
C THR A 279 32.13 13.86 24.20
N VAL A 280 31.87 13.00 23.21
CA VAL A 280 31.11 11.77 23.35
C VAL A 280 31.91 10.61 22.79
N GLU A 281 31.78 9.47 23.46
CA GLU A 281 32.30 8.20 22.98
C GLU A 281 31.21 7.47 22.21
N TRP A 282 31.54 6.90 21.05
CA TRP A 282 30.69 5.90 20.42
C TRP A 282 30.99 4.49 20.91
N LEU A 283 29.95 3.78 21.35
CA LEU A 283 30.00 2.37 21.68
C LEU A 283 29.03 1.59 20.81
N GLU A 284 29.57 0.80 19.88
CA GLU A 284 28.81 -0.15 19.08
C GLU A 284 28.66 -1.47 19.85
N LEU A 285 27.43 -1.94 20.04
CA LEU A 285 27.19 -3.28 20.54
C LEU A 285 27.28 -4.28 19.40
N LYS A 286 28.20 -5.24 19.52
CA LYS A 286 28.29 -6.35 18.57
C LYS A 286 27.45 -7.54 19.03
N GLN A 287 27.55 -7.94 20.30
CA GLN A 287 26.79 -9.09 20.81
C GLN A 287 25.45 -8.67 21.44
N LEU A 288 24.31 -8.98 20.79
CA LEU A 288 22.97 -8.65 21.31
C LEU A 288 22.49 -9.62 22.39
N PHE A 289 22.81 -10.90 22.24
CA PHE A 289 22.47 -11.93 23.22
C PHE A 289 23.53 -13.02 23.28
N PRO A 290 23.87 -13.55 24.48
CA PRO A 290 23.63 -12.95 25.79
C PRO A 290 24.17 -11.52 25.85
N PHE A 291 23.58 -10.66 26.66
CA PHE A 291 24.02 -9.28 26.72
C PHE A 291 25.41 -9.19 27.41
N PRO A 292 26.39 -8.43 26.88
CA PRO A 292 27.75 -8.39 27.42
C PRO A 292 27.82 -7.46 28.64
N ASP A 293 27.15 -7.84 29.73
CA ASP A 293 26.98 -7.04 30.94
C ASP A 293 28.32 -6.62 31.56
N VAL A 294 29.31 -7.52 31.57
CA VAL A 294 30.60 -7.33 32.24
C VAL A 294 31.43 -6.31 31.48
N GLU A 295 31.60 -6.51 30.18
CA GLU A 295 32.33 -5.61 29.30
C GLU A 295 31.67 -4.24 29.28
N LEU A 296 30.34 -4.20 29.20
CA LEU A 296 29.60 -2.95 29.22
C LEU A 296 29.75 -2.22 30.57
N LYS A 297 29.57 -2.91 31.71
CA LYS A 297 29.77 -2.32 33.05
C LYS A 297 31.16 -1.72 33.20
N SER A 298 32.19 -2.43 32.72
CA SER A 298 33.58 -1.94 32.77
C SER A 298 33.78 -0.65 31.97
N ARG A 299 33.10 -0.54 30.81
CA ARG A 299 33.20 0.60 29.91
C ARG A 299 32.40 1.81 30.41
N LEU A 300 31.23 1.56 30.99
CA LEU A 300 30.30 2.59 31.43
C LEU A 300 30.73 3.27 32.73
N LYS A 301 31.49 2.60 33.61
CA LYS A 301 31.80 3.03 35.00
C LYS A 301 32.27 4.47 35.18
N TYR A 302 32.84 5.10 34.15
CA TYR A 302 33.39 6.45 34.19
C TYR A 302 32.63 7.47 33.34
N LYS A 303 31.44 7.10 32.82
CA LYS A 303 30.62 7.98 31.99
C LYS A 303 29.69 8.82 32.87
N ARG A 304 29.57 10.09 32.50
CA ARG A 304 28.68 11.08 33.12
C ARG A 304 27.23 10.88 32.68
N ALA A 305 27.00 10.43 31.45
CA ALA A 305 25.69 10.09 30.92
C ALA A 305 25.81 9.23 29.66
N VAL A 306 24.74 8.50 29.35
CA VAL A 306 24.66 7.58 28.21
C VAL A 306 23.35 7.82 27.46
N THR A 307 23.43 7.92 26.14
CA THR A 307 22.24 7.96 25.26
C THR A 307 22.21 6.72 24.37
N LEU A 308 21.11 5.97 24.42
CA LEU A 308 20.76 4.96 23.42
C LEU A 308 20.17 5.67 22.18
N LEU A 309 20.80 5.50 21.03
CA LEU A 309 20.23 5.90 19.73
C LEU A 309 19.44 4.72 19.17
N ASP A 310 18.12 4.83 19.27
CA ASP A 310 17.14 3.78 18.99
C ASP A 310 16.47 4.00 17.63
N PHE A 311 16.88 3.17 16.66
CA PHE A 311 16.35 3.15 15.29
C PHE A 311 15.25 2.08 15.10
N SER A 312 14.69 1.51 16.18
CA SER A 312 13.64 0.48 16.08
C SER A 312 12.33 1.03 15.51
N GLY A 313 12.06 2.33 15.65
CA GLY A 313 10.76 2.93 15.34
C GLY A 313 9.62 2.40 16.22
N SER A 314 9.91 1.74 17.34
CA SER A 314 8.92 1.20 18.28
C SER A 314 8.92 1.97 19.60
N ASN A 315 7.73 2.32 20.10
CA ASN A 315 7.60 2.95 21.42
C ASN A 315 7.89 1.96 22.56
N ASP A 316 7.69 0.67 22.33
CA ASP A 316 7.99 -0.38 23.30
C ASP A 316 9.48 -0.36 23.68
N PHE A 317 9.76 -0.48 24.97
CA PHE A 317 11.13 -0.68 25.43
C PHE A 317 11.63 -2.00 24.87
N SER A 318 12.64 -1.95 24.00
CA SER A 318 13.30 -3.18 23.56
C SER A 318 13.81 -3.94 24.79
N PRO A 319 13.85 -5.28 24.78
CA PRO A 319 14.48 -6.08 25.85
C PRO A 319 15.90 -5.62 26.17
N LEU A 320 16.57 -5.03 25.18
CA LEU A 320 17.89 -4.41 25.28
C LEU A 320 17.84 -3.11 26.09
N HIS A 321 16.87 -2.22 25.87
CA HIS A 321 16.65 -1.02 26.69
C HIS A 321 16.45 -1.39 28.17
N ALA A 322 15.63 -2.40 28.47
CA ALA A 322 15.39 -2.83 29.86
C ALA A 322 16.68 -3.35 30.54
N THR A 323 17.48 -4.13 29.81
CA THR A 323 18.74 -4.70 30.31
C THR A 323 19.76 -3.58 30.59
N ILE A 324 19.96 -2.67 29.64
CA ILE A 324 20.88 -1.53 29.77
C ILE A 324 20.44 -0.55 30.86
N SER A 325 19.14 -0.25 30.92
CA SER A 325 18.58 0.61 31.97
C SER A 325 18.88 0.05 33.36
N THR A 326 18.82 -1.28 33.53
CA THR A 326 19.17 -1.95 34.79
C THR A 326 20.66 -1.79 35.11
N ILE A 327 21.55 -2.03 34.14
CA ILE A 327 23.01 -1.85 34.31
C ILE A 327 23.36 -0.41 34.69
N LEU A 328 22.75 0.57 34.02
CA LEU A 328 23.04 1.99 34.27
C LEU A 328 22.47 2.48 35.60
N LYS A 329 21.32 1.94 36.01
CA LYS A 329 20.79 2.14 37.37
C LYS A 329 21.76 1.62 38.43
N ASP A 330 22.31 0.43 38.27
CA ASP A 330 23.34 -0.14 39.18
C ASP A 330 24.58 0.75 39.28
N LEU A 331 24.97 1.42 38.19
CA LEU A 331 26.13 2.30 38.11
C LEU A 331 25.85 3.75 38.51
N HIS A 332 24.59 4.11 38.81
CA HIS A 332 24.14 5.49 39.04
C HIS A 332 24.47 6.46 37.90
N ILE A 333 24.41 5.98 36.65
CA ILE A 333 24.70 6.79 35.46
C ILE A 333 23.36 7.18 34.80
N PRO A 334 23.13 8.49 34.54
CA PRO A 334 21.98 8.95 33.76
C PRO A 334 21.93 8.28 32.39
N PHE A 335 20.76 7.74 32.04
CA PHE A 335 20.51 7.03 30.79
C PHE A 335 19.38 7.72 30.03
N TYR A 336 19.57 8.00 28.75
CA TYR A 336 18.56 8.61 27.88
C TYR A 336 18.30 7.76 26.64
N ARG A 337 17.14 7.95 26.03
CA ARG A 337 16.73 7.27 24.79
C ARG A 337 16.36 8.30 23.73
N ALA A 338 17.10 8.30 22.63
CA ALA A 338 16.76 9.04 21.43
C ALA A 338 16.09 8.10 20.43
N GLN A 339 14.84 8.38 20.05
CA GLN A 339 14.20 7.72 18.92
C GLN A 339 14.64 8.42 17.64
N CYS A 340 15.32 7.70 16.76
CA CYS A 340 15.97 8.28 15.58
C CYS A 340 15.24 7.91 14.29
N THR A 341 15.18 8.86 13.36
CA THR A 341 14.97 8.54 11.94
C THR A 341 16.13 7.68 11.41
N PRO A 342 15.91 6.88 10.35
CA PRO A 342 16.98 6.14 9.67
C PRO A 342 18.07 7.08 9.13
N GLU A 343 17.65 8.23 8.62
CA GLU A 343 18.52 9.29 8.15
C GLU A 343 18.96 10.15 9.34
N ILE A 344 20.21 9.98 9.79
CA ILE A 344 20.82 10.73 10.90
C ILE A 344 21.97 11.60 10.37
N ASN A 345 22.08 12.83 10.87
CA ASN A 345 23.12 13.78 10.52
C ASN A 345 23.98 14.18 11.75
N ILE A 346 25.05 14.94 11.52
CA ILE A 346 26.02 15.30 12.57
C ILE A 346 25.34 16.19 13.62
N ASP A 347 24.51 17.12 13.19
CA ASP A 347 23.85 18.08 14.05
C ASP A 347 22.90 17.38 15.04
N LEU A 348 22.15 16.36 14.59
CA LEU A 348 21.31 15.53 15.46
C LEU A 348 22.13 14.76 16.51
N LEU A 349 23.33 14.28 16.14
CA LEU A 349 24.26 13.69 17.10
C LEU A 349 24.78 14.73 18.08
N GLU A 350 25.12 15.93 17.65
CA GLU A 350 25.54 17.03 18.53
C GLU A 350 24.44 17.41 19.53
N VAL A 351 23.19 17.54 19.07
CA VAL A 351 22.03 17.81 19.93
C VAL A 351 21.83 16.69 20.96
N ALA A 352 22.07 15.44 20.60
CA ALA A 352 22.01 14.34 21.55
C ALA A 352 23.11 14.44 22.63
N VAL A 353 24.30 14.98 22.31
CA VAL A 353 25.34 15.29 23.30
C VAL A 353 24.94 16.48 24.18
N GLU A 354 24.36 17.53 23.59
CA GLU A 354 23.86 18.69 24.32
C GLU A 354 22.78 18.30 25.32
N ASN A 355 21.86 17.40 24.92
CA ASN A 355 20.86 16.85 25.83
C ASN A 355 21.53 16.14 27.02
N MET A 356 22.57 15.34 26.78
CA MET A 356 23.34 14.69 27.86
C MET A 356 24.04 15.70 28.79
N ALA A 357 24.46 16.85 28.25
CA ALA A 357 25.14 17.90 29.00
C ALA A 357 24.19 18.91 29.68
N SER A 358 22.90 18.87 29.34
CA SER A 358 21.88 19.81 29.80
C SER A 358 21.63 19.73 31.31
N LYS A 359 21.18 20.85 31.89
CA LYS A 359 20.67 20.90 33.28
C LYS A 359 19.27 20.28 33.42
N ALA A 360 18.54 20.17 32.31
CA ALA A 360 17.22 19.57 32.22
C ALA A 360 17.19 18.62 31.00
N PRO A 361 17.85 17.45 31.10
CA PRO A 361 17.93 16.49 30.01
C PRO A 361 16.56 15.83 29.77
N LYS A 362 16.22 15.60 28.51
CA LYS A 362 15.04 14.82 28.12
C LYS A 362 15.35 13.33 28.23
N GLN A 363 14.49 12.60 28.93
CA GLN A 363 14.66 11.17 29.20
C GLN A 363 14.41 10.30 27.96
N ASN A 364 13.28 10.55 27.30
CA ASN A 364 12.91 9.99 26.01
C ASN A 364 12.66 11.17 25.07
N TYR A 365 13.25 11.15 23.89
CA TYR A 365 13.12 12.25 22.93
C TYR A 365 13.26 11.74 21.51
N TYR A 366 12.83 12.55 20.54
CA TYR A 366 12.94 12.26 19.11
C TYR A 366 14.11 13.02 18.49
N LEU A 367 14.91 12.36 17.66
CA LEU A 367 15.93 12.94 16.80
C LEU A 367 15.48 12.84 15.34
N GLY A 368 15.32 13.99 14.69
CA GLY A 368 14.99 14.05 13.26
C GLY A 368 13.53 13.76 12.91
N ILE A 369 12.64 13.65 13.91
CA ILE A 369 11.19 13.45 13.69
C ILE A 369 10.46 14.73 14.08
N PRO A 370 10.15 15.63 13.11
CA PRO A 370 9.37 16.83 13.40
C PRO A 370 7.90 16.49 13.59
N PHE A 371 7.25 17.09 14.58
CA PHE A 371 5.79 17.11 14.69
C PHE A 371 5.20 18.42 14.16
N SER A 372 6.04 19.44 13.97
CA SER A 372 5.75 20.69 13.28
C SER A 372 7.05 21.33 12.74
N ARG A 373 6.89 22.39 11.94
CA ARG A 373 7.97 23.22 11.38
C ARG A 373 7.56 24.69 11.39
N GLN A 374 8.53 25.60 11.36
CA GLN A 374 8.25 27.04 11.28
C GLN A 374 7.51 27.45 9.99
N HIS A 375 7.89 26.86 8.86
CA HIS A 375 7.31 27.12 7.55
C HIS A 375 7.16 25.83 6.75
N SER A 376 6.21 25.82 5.83
CA SER A 376 6.00 24.77 4.85
C SER A 376 5.73 25.44 3.51
N ASN A 377 6.29 24.89 2.42
CA ASN A 377 6.04 25.38 1.07
C ASN A 377 4.58 25.11 0.64
N PHE A 378 3.81 24.35 1.44
CA PHE A 378 2.46 23.91 1.16
C PHE A 378 1.49 24.51 2.19
N PRO A 379 0.76 25.59 1.86
CA PRO A 379 -0.07 26.33 2.82
C PRO A 379 -1.08 25.49 3.61
N LYS A 380 -1.63 24.43 2.99
CA LYS A 380 -2.58 23.53 3.65
C LYS A 380 -1.91 22.64 4.70
N HIS A 381 -0.69 22.17 4.41
CA HIS A 381 0.13 21.44 5.37
C HIS A 381 0.52 22.31 6.56
N GLN A 382 0.83 23.59 6.30
CA GLN A 382 1.08 24.56 7.37
C GLN A 382 -0.12 24.70 8.33
N VAL A 383 -1.35 24.70 7.81
CA VAL A 383 -2.55 24.72 8.65
C VAL A 383 -2.69 23.46 9.50
N LEU A 384 -2.35 22.28 8.96
CA LEU A 384 -2.35 21.03 9.73
C LEU A 384 -1.36 21.11 10.90
N MET A 385 -0.13 21.55 10.64
CA MET A 385 0.89 21.70 11.68
C MET A 385 0.43 22.67 12.79
N GLN A 386 -0.14 23.82 12.43
CA GLN A 386 -0.69 24.77 13.41
C GLN A 386 -1.82 24.14 14.24
N GLN A 387 -2.68 23.31 13.64
CA GLN A 387 -3.71 22.60 14.39
C GLN A 387 -3.14 21.58 15.37
N ILE A 388 -2.05 20.89 14.99
CA ILE A 388 -1.34 19.96 15.86
C ILE A 388 -0.73 20.72 17.04
N GLU A 389 0.01 21.79 16.81
CA GLU A 389 0.63 22.60 17.87
C GLU A 389 -0.43 23.17 18.83
N ASN A 390 -1.54 23.69 18.31
CA ASN A 390 -2.62 24.23 19.13
C ASN A 390 -3.30 23.16 20.00
N LYS A 391 -3.44 21.93 19.50
CA LYS A 391 -4.08 20.82 20.25
C LYS A 391 -3.10 20.08 21.15
N TYR A 392 -1.81 20.10 20.82
CA TYR A 392 -0.73 19.43 21.52
C TYR A 392 0.41 20.43 21.79
N PRO A 393 0.20 21.42 22.68
CA PRO A 393 1.16 22.52 22.88
C PRO A 393 2.54 22.06 23.39
N ALA A 394 2.61 20.91 24.05
CA ALA A 394 3.86 20.33 24.56
C ALA A 394 4.57 19.40 23.55
N ILE A 395 4.03 19.18 22.34
CA ILE A 395 4.53 18.14 21.43
C ILE A 395 5.98 18.37 20.98
N ASN A 396 6.37 19.63 20.86
CA ASN A 396 7.73 20.02 20.48
C ASN A 396 8.71 20.03 21.66
N GLU A 397 8.22 19.86 22.89
CA GLU A 397 9.08 19.79 24.08
C GLU A 397 9.90 18.50 24.12
N GLU A 398 9.55 17.45 23.37
CA GLU A 398 10.26 16.16 23.32
C GLU A 398 11.08 15.96 22.04
N VAL A 399 11.12 16.97 21.17
CA VAL A 399 11.63 16.85 19.82
C VAL A 399 12.94 17.62 19.67
N PHE A 400 13.87 17.05 18.93
CA PHE A 400 15.11 17.68 18.53
C PHE A 400 15.28 17.44 17.03
N VAL A 401 15.09 18.49 16.25
CA VAL A 401 15.13 18.45 14.79
C VAL A 401 16.08 19.53 14.32
N THR A 402 16.91 19.18 13.34
CA THR A 402 17.57 20.16 12.49
C THR A 402 16.62 20.48 11.35
N GLU A 403 16.08 21.70 11.33
CA GLU A 403 15.24 22.13 10.21
C GLU A 403 16.12 22.23 8.96
N GLU A 404 16.00 21.24 8.08
CA GLU A 404 16.53 21.37 6.73
C GLU A 404 15.81 22.53 6.03
N PRO A 405 16.54 23.39 5.32
CA PRO A 405 15.94 24.45 4.53
C PRO A 405 15.02 23.82 3.50
N LEU A 406 13.85 24.43 3.34
CA LEU A 406 12.91 24.04 2.30
C LEU A 406 13.55 24.25 0.93
N GLU A 407 13.47 23.24 0.07
CA GLU A 407 13.94 23.39 -1.30
C GLU A 407 13.03 24.37 -2.05
N ASN A 408 13.62 25.15 -2.96
CA ASN A 408 12.82 26.00 -3.85
C ASN A 408 11.99 25.11 -4.77
N LEU A 409 10.67 25.22 -4.66
CA LEU A 409 9.78 24.45 -5.50
C LEU A 409 9.88 24.90 -6.96
N PRO A 410 9.93 23.96 -7.93
CA PRO A 410 9.53 24.30 -9.29
C PRO A 410 8.07 24.79 -9.30
N PRO A 411 7.66 25.60 -10.29
CA PRO A 411 6.28 26.04 -10.38
C PRO A 411 5.36 24.81 -10.42
N ILE A 412 4.49 24.70 -9.40
CA ILE A 412 3.52 23.62 -9.32
C ILE A 412 2.58 23.77 -10.51
N THR A 413 2.58 22.81 -11.42
CA THR A 413 1.60 22.73 -12.50
C THR A 413 0.22 22.61 -11.87
N HIS A 414 -0.69 23.51 -12.25
CA HIS A 414 -2.01 23.69 -11.61
C HIS A 414 -3.02 22.56 -11.91
N ASP A 415 -2.56 21.44 -12.46
CA ASP A 415 -3.46 20.41 -12.91
C ASP A 415 -3.83 19.47 -11.76
N VAL A 416 -5.03 19.70 -11.21
CA VAL A 416 -5.58 18.93 -10.10
C VAL A 416 -5.70 17.46 -10.53
N PRO A 417 -5.08 16.49 -9.84
CA PRO A 417 -5.14 15.09 -10.25
C PRO A 417 -6.58 14.59 -10.48
N LEU A 418 -6.80 13.77 -11.52
CA LEU A 418 -8.13 13.22 -11.89
C LEU A 418 -8.93 12.74 -10.68
N LEU A 419 -8.27 12.09 -9.72
CA LEU A 419 -8.93 11.51 -8.57
C LEU A 419 -9.52 12.58 -7.65
N MET A 420 -8.83 13.70 -7.45
CA MET A 420 -9.40 14.82 -6.70
C MET A 420 -10.62 15.43 -7.38
N ARG A 421 -10.68 15.38 -8.72
CA ARG A 421 -11.86 15.82 -9.49
C ARG A 421 -13.02 14.83 -9.35
N ARG A 422 -12.73 13.54 -9.14
CA ARG A 422 -13.73 12.46 -9.04
C ARG A 422 -14.27 12.24 -7.62
N TYR A 423 -13.45 12.41 -6.59
CA TYR A 423 -13.83 12.12 -5.20
C TYR A 423 -14.28 13.39 -4.44
N GLN A 424 -15.35 13.25 -3.68
CA GLN A 424 -15.83 14.26 -2.73
C GLN A 424 -15.17 14.10 -1.35
N ASN A 425 -15.19 15.17 -0.55
CA ASN A 425 -14.53 15.25 0.76
C ASN A 425 -15.51 15.25 1.94
N HIS A 426 -16.64 14.53 1.81
CA HIS A 426 -17.64 14.43 2.88
C HIS A 426 -17.31 13.37 3.93
N GLY A 427 -16.35 12.48 3.63
CA GLY A 427 -15.85 11.47 4.57
C GLY A 427 -15.00 12.04 5.72
N PRO A 428 -14.66 11.19 6.71
CA PRO A 428 -13.69 11.54 7.75
C PRO A 428 -12.33 11.89 7.13
N ASN A 429 -11.52 12.69 7.81
CA ASN A 429 -10.29 13.24 7.23
C ASN A 429 -9.31 12.17 6.70
N PHE A 430 -9.31 10.96 7.27
CA PHE A 430 -8.43 9.87 6.83
C PHE A 430 -8.79 9.32 5.44
N THR A 431 -10.03 9.52 4.96
CA THR A 431 -10.47 9.09 3.61
C THR A 431 -10.37 10.19 2.56
N ARG A 432 -10.09 11.44 2.95
CA ARG A 432 -10.09 12.59 2.06
C ARG A 432 -8.82 12.62 1.20
N GLN A 433 -9.01 12.53 -0.11
CA GLN A 433 -7.93 12.51 -1.09
C GLN A 433 -7.18 13.84 -1.20
N ASN A 434 -7.90 14.97 -1.12
CA ASN A 434 -7.28 16.29 -1.18
C ASN A 434 -6.30 16.50 -0.03
N ARG A 435 -6.74 16.27 1.20
CA ARG A 435 -5.93 16.34 2.42
C ARG A 435 -4.72 15.43 2.30
N PHE A 436 -4.92 14.16 1.95
CA PHE A 436 -3.81 13.23 1.81
C PHE A 436 -2.79 13.63 0.75
N PHE A 437 -3.23 14.20 -0.37
CA PHE A 437 -2.30 14.73 -1.36
C PHE A 437 -1.54 15.95 -0.83
N ASP A 438 -2.26 16.93 -0.30
CA ASP A 438 -1.72 18.20 0.19
C ASP A 438 -0.74 18.02 1.37
N ASP A 439 -0.97 16.99 2.21
CA ASP A 439 -0.21 16.74 3.45
C ASP A 439 0.73 15.52 3.36
N THR A 440 0.70 14.76 2.27
CA THR A 440 1.51 13.53 2.16
C THR A 440 1.93 13.26 0.73
N ALA A 441 1.00 12.94 -0.18
CA ALA A 441 1.37 12.38 -1.49
C ALA A 441 2.19 13.36 -2.35
N ILE A 442 1.94 14.68 -2.24
CA ILE A 442 2.69 15.69 -2.98
C ILE A 442 4.18 15.73 -2.58
N PHE A 443 4.50 15.43 -1.32
CA PHE A 443 5.88 15.40 -0.82
C PHE A 443 6.65 14.23 -1.43
N TYR A 444 5.99 13.08 -1.58
CA TYR A 444 6.57 11.93 -2.27
C TYR A 444 6.71 12.19 -3.77
N LYS A 445 5.68 12.79 -4.40
CA LYS A 445 5.71 13.16 -5.83
C LYS A 445 6.86 14.11 -6.15
N LEU A 446 7.00 15.19 -5.39
CA LEU A 446 8.02 16.23 -5.62
C LEU A 446 9.37 15.91 -4.95
N LYS A 447 9.51 14.71 -4.35
CA LYS A 447 10.69 14.29 -3.58
C LYS A 447 11.04 15.24 -2.41
N GLN A 448 10.06 16.00 -1.92
CA GLN A 448 10.16 16.95 -0.81
C GLN A 448 9.95 16.26 0.55
N LYS A 449 10.75 15.24 0.86
CA LYS A 449 10.60 14.50 2.13
C LYS A 449 10.82 15.36 3.37
N SER A 450 11.52 16.50 3.23
CA SER A 450 11.71 17.47 4.30
C SER A 450 10.40 18.04 4.85
N GLU A 451 9.32 18.05 4.06
CA GLU A 451 7.98 18.49 4.49
C GLU A 451 7.25 17.48 5.39
N LEU A 452 7.73 16.24 5.48
CA LEU A 452 7.06 15.21 6.30
C LEU A 452 7.17 15.55 7.79
N VAL A 453 6.03 15.49 8.48
CA VAL A 453 5.92 15.57 9.94
C VAL A 453 5.20 14.35 10.50
N ALA A 454 5.46 14.02 11.75
CA ALA A 454 4.67 13.08 12.51
C ALA A 454 3.33 13.73 12.87
N ASP A 455 2.25 13.16 12.35
CA ASP A 455 0.90 13.67 12.53
C ASP A 455 -0.11 12.54 12.88
N PRO A 456 -1.36 12.86 13.28
CA PRO A 456 -2.36 11.86 13.60
C PRO A 456 -2.73 10.90 12.46
N PHE A 457 -2.53 11.29 11.20
CA PHE A 457 -2.74 10.44 10.03
C PHE A 457 -1.56 9.50 9.79
N ALA A 458 -0.33 9.94 10.04
CA ALA A 458 0.86 9.06 9.98
C ALA A 458 0.80 7.93 11.04
N ALA A 459 0.04 8.12 12.12
CA ALA A 459 -0.25 7.08 13.10
C ALA A 459 -1.24 6.00 12.60
N LEU A 460 -1.89 6.21 11.46
CA LEU A 460 -2.80 5.26 10.86
C LEU A 460 -2.09 4.48 9.75
N ASP A 461 -2.22 3.15 9.76
CA ASP A 461 -1.80 2.30 8.63
C ASP A 461 -2.89 2.26 7.55
N VAL A 462 -3.31 3.44 7.08
CA VAL A 462 -4.35 3.59 6.06
C VAL A 462 -3.98 4.69 5.07
N VAL A 463 -4.24 4.43 3.79
CA VAL A 463 -4.20 5.43 2.72
C VAL A 463 -5.59 5.54 2.09
N PRO A 464 -6.00 6.72 1.61
CA PRO A 464 -7.21 6.82 0.80
C PRO A 464 -7.16 5.88 -0.41
N ALA A 465 -8.33 5.52 -0.91
CA ALA A 465 -8.42 4.71 -2.12
C ALA A 465 -7.82 5.47 -3.32
N ALA A 466 -7.27 4.70 -4.26
CA ALA A 466 -6.77 5.14 -5.56
C ALA A 466 -5.59 6.12 -5.54
N THR A 467 -4.92 6.38 -4.42
CA THR A 467 -3.85 7.41 -4.34
C THR A 467 -2.68 7.21 -5.32
N ALA A 468 -2.52 6.04 -5.93
CA ALA A 468 -1.57 5.82 -7.03
C ALA A 468 -1.83 6.68 -8.28
N GLY A 469 -3.02 7.26 -8.44
CA GLY A 469 -3.24 8.27 -9.50
C GLY A 469 -2.60 9.63 -9.21
N PHE A 470 -1.99 9.83 -8.04
CA PHE A 470 -1.15 10.99 -7.75
C PHE A 470 0.30 10.80 -8.24
N ASP A 471 0.71 9.55 -8.46
CA ASP A 471 2.05 9.22 -8.90
C ASP A 471 2.18 9.42 -10.41
N ASP A 472 2.95 10.42 -10.80
CA ASP A 472 3.05 10.91 -12.17
C ASP A 472 4.24 10.27 -12.87
N GLN A 473 3.94 9.38 -13.82
CA GLN A 473 4.97 8.62 -14.51
C GLN A 473 5.61 9.38 -15.69
N SER A 474 5.22 10.63 -15.93
CA SER A 474 5.77 11.44 -17.03
C SER A 474 7.29 11.57 -16.97
N GLU A 475 7.86 11.72 -15.79
CA GLU A 475 9.31 11.90 -15.60
C GLU A 475 10.15 10.64 -15.91
N VAL A 476 9.54 9.45 -15.85
CA VAL A 476 10.28 8.17 -15.95
C VAL A 476 10.12 7.49 -17.32
N ARG A 477 9.30 8.03 -18.22
CA ARG A 477 9.09 7.48 -19.57
C ARG A 477 9.88 8.26 -20.63
N GLU A 478 10.44 7.55 -21.61
CA GLU A 478 11.13 8.15 -22.76
C GLU A 478 10.21 8.34 -23.98
N ALA A 479 9.15 7.52 -24.07
CA ALA A 479 8.22 7.49 -25.20
C ALA A 479 6.78 7.22 -24.72
N MET A 480 5.81 7.64 -25.52
CA MET A 480 4.37 7.47 -25.27
C MET A 480 3.66 6.92 -26.52
N PRO A 481 2.65 6.04 -26.37
CA PRO A 481 1.84 5.60 -27.50
C PRO A 481 1.06 6.76 -28.12
N VAL A 482 0.94 6.77 -29.44
CA VAL A 482 0.11 7.68 -30.23
C VAL A 482 -0.93 6.85 -30.96
N PHE A 483 -2.18 7.25 -30.84
CA PHE A 483 -3.30 6.62 -31.52
C PHE A 483 -3.44 7.17 -32.95
N LEU A 484 -3.47 6.28 -33.93
CA LEU A 484 -3.62 6.54 -35.37
C LEU A 484 -5.00 6.02 -35.83
N PRO A 485 -6.05 6.86 -35.84
CA PRO A 485 -7.43 6.40 -35.96
C PRO A 485 -7.76 5.79 -37.32
N GLU A 486 -7.09 6.24 -38.39
CA GLU A 486 -7.26 5.75 -39.75
C GLU A 486 -6.84 4.29 -39.95
N LYS A 487 -6.01 3.76 -39.05
CA LYS A 487 -5.56 2.35 -39.05
C LYS A 487 -6.35 1.48 -38.06
N CYS A 488 -7.19 2.10 -37.23
CA CYS A 488 -7.83 1.40 -36.12
C CYS A 488 -9.01 0.55 -36.60
N THR A 489 -8.98 -0.74 -36.27
CA THR A 489 -10.12 -1.66 -36.48
C THR A 489 -11.12 -1.64 -35.34
N GLY A 490 -10.71 -1.11 -34.17
CA GLY A 490 -11.48 -1.17 -32.94
C GLY A 490 -11.45 -2.55 -32.27
N CYS A 491 -10.42 -3.38 -32.46
CA CYS A 491 -10.34 -4.74 -31.87
C CYS A 491 -10.18 -4.77 -30.33
N GLY A 492 -9.59 -3.72 -29.75
CA GLY A 492 -9.43 -3.55 -28.31
C GLY A 492 -8.20 -4.20 -27.65
N ASP A 493 -7.35 -4.87 -28.42
CA ASP A 493 -6.15 -5.57 -27.88
C ASP A 493 -5.19 -4.65 -27.12
N CYS A 494 -5.06 -3.39 -27.58
CA CYS A 494 -4.14 -2.42 -27.00
C CYS A 494 -4.51 -2.03 -25.55
N PHE A 495 -5.79 -1.75 -25.29
CA PHE A 495 -6.25 -1.35 -23.96
C PHE A 495 -6.46 -2.54 -23.03
N VAL A 496 -6.78 -3.73 -23.57
CA VAL A 496 -6.79 -5.00 -22.82
C VAL A 496 -5.38 -5.34 -22.35
N THR A 497 -4.35 -5.07 -23.16
CA THR A 497 -2.97 -5.45 -22.84
C THR A 497 -2.30 -4.52 -21.85
N CYS A 498 -2.75 -3.27 -21.76
CA CYS A 498 -2.19 -2.28 -20.85
C CYS A 498 -2.31 -2.71 -19.37
N PRO A 499 -1.19 -2.89 -18.63
CA PRO A 499 -1.24 -3.27 -17.21
C PRO A 499 -1.48 -2.09 -16.27
N HIS A 500 -1.53 -0.86 -16.77
CA HIS A 500 -1.61 0.37 -15.95
C HIS A 500 -2.94 1.11 -16.09
N ALA A 501 -3.91 0.54 -16.83
CA ALA A 501 -5.13 1.23 -17.24
C ALA A 501 -4.86 2.62 -17.84
N ALA A 502 -3.80 2.72 -18.65
CA ALA A 502 -3.31 3.97 -19.22
C ALA A 502 -3.82 4.26 -20.63
N LEU A 503 -4.67 3.39 -21.19
CA LEU A 503 -5.25 3.53 -22.53
C LEU A 503 -6.78 3.40 -22.47
N PRO A 504 -7.50 4.26 -21.74
CA PRO A 504 -8.95 4.18 -21.70
C PRO A 504 -9.56 4.29 -23.12
N PRO A 505 -10.42 3.33 -23.50
CA PRO A 505 -11.21 3.44 -24.72
C PRO A 505 -12.47 4.30 -24.52
N LEU A 506 -13.10 4.66 -25.63
CA LEU A 506 -14.43 5.26 -25.67
C LEU A 506 -15.11 4.93 -27.00
N ALA A 507 -16.33 4.37 -26.94
CA ALA A 507 -17.28 4.38 -28.05
C ALA A 507 -18.44 5.32 -27.71
N LEU A 508 -18.69 6.32 -28.57
CA LEU A 508 -19.69 7.36 -28.33
C LEU A 508 -20.42 7.77 -29.62
N GLY A 509 -21.75 7.78 -29.58
CA GLY A 509 -22.58 8.31 -30.67
C GLY A 509 -22.42 9.83 -30.86
N ILE A 510 -22.46 10.26 -32.12
CA ILE A 510 -22.22 11.66 -32.52
C ILE A 510 -23.22 12.64 -31.87
N GLU A 511 -24.47 12.22 -31.68
CA GLU A 511 -25.48 13.05 -31.00
C GLU A 511 -25.05 13.39 -29.57
N LYS A 512 -24.57 12.40 -28.81
CA LYS A 512 -24.11 12.59 -27.44
C LYS A 512 -22.83 13.41 -27.39
N LEU A 513 -21.91 13.21 -28.35
CA LEU A 513 -20.69 14.00 -28.49
C LEU A 513 -21.02 15.51 -28.65
N LEU A 514 -21.89 15.86 -29.60
CA LEU A 514 -22.32 17.24 -29.84
C LEU A 514 -23.09 17.86 -28.66
N ARG A 515 -23.93 17.07 -27.97
CA ARG A 515 -24.61 17.53 -26.74
C ARG A 515 -23.61 17.85 -25.64
N THR A 516 -22.62 16.98 -25.44
CA THR A 516 -21.56 17.21 -24.44
C THR A 516 -20.75 18.45 -24.79
N GLY A 517 -20.38 18.64 -26.06
CA GLY A 517 -19.73 19.88 -26.51
C GLY A 517 -20.57 21.13 -26.24
N SER A 518 -21.89 21.05 -26.46
CA SER A 518 -22.82 22.14 -26.15
C SER A 518 -22.87 22.45 -24.65
N GLU A 519 -22.84 21.43 -23.79
CA GLU A 519 -22.81 21.57 -22.33
C GLU A 519 -21.49 22.19 -21.84
N ILE A 520 -20.34 21.78 -22.40
CA ILE A 520 -19.02 22.35 -22.09
C ILE A 520 -18.98 23.84 -22.44
N VAL A 521 -19.46 24.21 -23.64
CA VAL A 521 -19.51 25.60 -24.10
C VAL A 521 -20.49 26.43 -23.25
N THR A 522 -21.63 25.83 -22.86
CA THR A 522 -22.61 26.47 -21.97
C THR A 522 -22.02 26.73 -20.58
N ALA A 523 -21.22 25.80 -20.04
CA ALA A 523 -20.52 25.99 -18.78
C ALA A 523 -19.49 27.14 -18.84
N LYS A 524 -18.98 27.47 -20.04
CA LYS A 524 -18.14 28.65 -20.30
C LYS A 524 -18.96 29.93 -20.57
N GLN A 525 -20.22 29.97 -20.12
CA GLN A 525 -21.14 31.12 -20.21
C GLN A 525 -21.56 31.53 -21.63
N MET A 526 -21.39 30.66 -22.63
CA MET A 526 -21.90 30.89 -23.98
C MET A 526 -23.28 30.24 -24.14
N THR A 527 -24.25 30.98 -24.67
CA THR A 527 -25.60 30.44 -24.90
C THR A 527 -25.65 29.67 -26.22
N VAL A 528 -26.03 28.38 -26.17
CA VAL A 528 -26.18 27.52 -27.34
C VAL A 528 -27.67 27.29 -27.64
N THR A 529 -28.19 27.97 -28.67
CA THR A 529 -29.63 27.94 -29.00
C THR A 529 -29.93 27.45 -30.42
N ARG A 530 -29.04 27.71 -31.38
CA ARG A 530 -29.24 27.37 -32.79
C ARG A 530 -28.74 25.97 -33.13
N ILE A 531 -27.65 25.53 -32.51
CA ILE A 531 -27.11 24.19 -32.74
C ILE A 531 -27.95 23.10 -32.09
N THR A 532 -28.50 23.33 -30.90
CA THR A 532 -29.32 22.35 -30.15
C THR A 532 -30.38 21.63 -31.00
N PRO A 533 -31.25 22.32 -31.79
CA PRO A 533 -32.22 21.65 -32.67
C PRO A 533 -31.59 20.98 -33.91
N MET A 534 -30.38 21.34 -34.31
CA MET A 534 -29.66 20.79 -35.47
C MET A 534 -28.88 19.51 -35.14
N ILE A 535 -28.51 19.29 -33.88
CA ILE A 535 -27.63 18.18 -33.43
C ILE A 535 -28.03 16.84 -34.05
N LYS A 536 -29.32 16.47 -34.00
CA LYS A 536 -29.80 15.19 -34.53
C LYS A 536 -29.63 15.07 -36.05
N ASN A 537 -29.81 16.17 -36.78
CA ASN A 537 -29.64 16.21 -38.24
C ASN A 537 -28.16 16.19 -38.62
N ILE A 538 -27.30 16.87 -37.85
CA ILE A 538 -25.84 16.83 -38.02
C ILE A 538 -25.35 15.40 -37.81
N ALA A 539 -25.74 14.76 -36.70
CA ALA A 539 -25.37 13.38 -36.40
C ALA A 539 -25.79 12.39 -37.51
N ARG A 540 -27.02 12.50 -38.02
CA ARG A 540 -27.49 11.68 -39.16
C ARG A 540 -26.77 11.97 -40.47
N THR A 541 -26.35 13.21 -40.68
CA THR A 541 -25.65 13.60 -41.92
C THR A 541 -24.20 13.12 -41.91
N CYS A 542 -23.59 12.96 -40.73
CA CYS A 542 -22.25 12.37 -40.59
C CYS A 542 -22.15 11.01 -41.28
N ALA A 543 -23.17 10.15 -41.20
CA ALA A 543 -23.18 8.85 -41.88
C ALA A 543 -23.05 8.96 -43.41
N ARG A 544 -23.45 10.08 -44.01
CA ARG A 544 -23.36 10.31 -45.46
C ARG A 544 -22.01 10.90 -45.88
N VAL A 545 -21.26 11.47 -44.95
CA VAL A 545 -19.96 12.11 -45.19
C VAL A 545 -18.78 11.33 -44.62
N ALA A 546 -19.06 10.31 -43.81
CA ALA A 546 -18.08 9.49 -43.10
C ALA A 546 -17.08 8.78 -44.03
N ASP A 547 -17.52 8.36 -45.22
CA ASP A 547 -16.68 7.66 -46.19
C ASP A 547 -16.20 8.56 -47.34
N GLU A 548 -16.47 9.87 -47.31
CA GLU A 548 -16.05 10.81 -48.37
C GLU A 548 -14.53 11.08 -48.34
N GLU A 549 -13.97 11.26 -47.15
CA GLU A 549 -12.53 11.46 -46.91
C GLU A 549 -12.15 10.81 -45.57
N PRO A 550 -10.86 10.47 -45.36
CA PRO A 550 -10.38 9.90 -44.10
C PRO A 550 -10.76 10.76 -42.88
N VAL A 551 -11.08 10.09 -41.77
CA VAL A 551 -11.43 10.71 -40.49
C VAL A 551 -10.43 10.26 -39.44
N ASN A 552 -9.66 11.22 -38.92
CA ASN A 552 -8.68 10.99 -37.86
C ASN A 552 -9.11 11.69 -36.56
N ASN A 553 -9.84 12.79 -36.66
CA ASN A 553 -10.34 13.52 -35.51
C ASN A 553 -11.75 14.05 -35.79
N VAL A 554 -12.35 14.68 -34.78
CA VAL A 554 -13.72 15.20 -34.87
C VAL A 554 -13.82 16.33 -35.91
N SER A 555 -12.76 17.12 -36.08
CA SER A 555 -12.67 18.19 -37.09
C SER A 555 -12.71 17.70 -38.53
N ASP A 556 -12.29 16.46 -38.80
CA ASP A 556 -12.40 15.88 -40.14
C ASP A 556 -13.87 15.56 -40.49
N LEU A 557 -14.75 15.34 -39.51
CA LEU A 557 -16.11 14.84 -39.74
C LEU A 557 -17.20 15.92 -39.59
N LEU A 558 -17.24 16.61 -38.44
CA LEU A 558 -18.38 17.44 -38.07
C LEU A 558 -18.60 18.65 -39.01
N PRO A 559 -17.56 19.39 -39.47
CA PRO A 559 -17.74 20.54 -40.35
C PRO A 559 -18.46 20.19 -41.65
N ARG A 560 -18.09 19.07 -42.29
CA ARG A 560 -18.71 18.58 -43.53
C ARG A 560 -20.21 18.31 -43.33
N ALA A 561 -20.56 17.70 -42.20
CA ALA A 561 -21.96 17.43 -41.85
C ALA A 561 -22.73 18.72 -41.52
N PHE A 562 -22.10 19.65 -40.80
CA PHE A 562 -22.69 20.94 -40.45
C PHE A 562 -23.01 21.77 -41.70
N GLU A 563 -22.06 21.91 -42.64
CA GLU A 563 -22.26 22.65 -43.88
C GLU A 563 -23.42 22.09 -44.71
N LYS A 564 -23.50 20.76 -44.86
CA LYS A 564 -24.61 20.11 -45.56
C LYS A 564 -25.96 20.35 -44.87
N VAL A 565 -26.02 20.30 -43.53
CA VAL A 565 -27.25 20.55 -42.77
C VAL A 565 -27.66 22.02 -42.84
N ALA A 566 -26.71 22.95 -42.70
CA ALA A 566 -26.95 24.38 -42.81
C ALA A 566 -27.51 24.75 -44.20
N GLY A 567 -26.94 24.16 -45.26
CA GLY A 567 -27.46 24.29 -46.63
C GLY A 567 -28.86 23.70 -46.81
N GLN A 568 -29.11 22.50 -46.26
CA GLN A 568 -30.44 21.86 -46.30
C GLN A 568 -31.52 22.67 -45.56
N MET A 569 -31.14 23.37 -44.49
CA MET A 569 -32.05 24.20 -43.70
C MET A 569 -32.21 25.63 -44.24
N GLN A 570 -31.57 25.96 -45.38
CA GLN A 570 -31.63 27.30 -46.01
C GLN A 570 -31.34 28.43 -45.02
N MET A 571 -30.31 28.24 -44.19
CA MET A 571 -29.94 29.23 -43.19
C MET A 571 -29.24 30.42 -43.86
N GLU A 572 -29.70 31.64 -43.58
CA GLU A 572 -29.17 32.88 -44.15
C GLU A 572 -29.09 33.99 -43.08
N GLY A 573 -28.22 35.00 -43.34
CA GLY A 573 -28.04 36.18 -42.50
C GLY A 573 -27.61 35.86 -41.05
N ASP A 574 -28.04 36.68 -40.09
CA ASP A 574 -27.69 36.58 -38.66
C ASP A 574 -27.89 35.18 -38.07
N LYS A 575 -28.87 34.42 -38.55
CA LYS A 575 -29.15 33.06 -38.05
C LYS A 575 -28.02 32.08 -38.40
N LEU A 576 -27.45 32.20 -39.60
CA LEU A 576 -26.34 31.38 -40.06
C LEU A 576 -25.06 31.75 -39.29
N GLU A 577 -24.79 33.04 -39.11
CA GLU A 577 -23.62 33.52 -38.37
C GLU A 577 -23.60 33.03 -36.92
N VAL A 578 -24.75 33.13 -36.21
CA VAL A 578 -24.87 32.63 -34.84
C VAL A 578 -24.67 31.11 -34.78
N ALA A 579 -25.24 30.35 -35.72
CA ALA A 579 -25.05 28.90 -35.75
C ALA A 579 -23.59 28.52 -36.03
N TYR A 580 -22.90 29.21 -36.95
CA TYR A 580 -21.46 29.00 -37.18
C TYR A 580 -20.63 29.35 -35.95
N SER A 581 -20.95 30.44 -35.24
CA SER A 581 -20.25 30.81 -34.02
C SER A 581 -20.43 29.75 -32.92
N GLU A 582 -21.67 29.31 -32.69
CA GLU A 582 -21.98 28.23 -31.73
C GLU A 582 -21.29 26.92 -32.12
N PHE A 583 -21.33 26.53 -33.40
CA PHE A 583 -20.68 25.32 -33.90
C PHE A 583 -19.16 25.41 -33.79
N SER A 584 -18.56 26.56 -34.13
CA SER A 584 -17.11 26.76 -34.03
C SER A 584 -16.62 26.69 -32.59
N ALA A 585 -17.41 27.19 -31.63
CA ALA A 585 -17.09 27.04 -30.21
C ALA A 585 -17.15 25.58 -29.76
N ILE A 586 -18.14 24.81 -30.22
CA ILE A 586 -18.22 23.37 -29.94
C ILE A 586 -17.04 22.63 -30.60
N LEU A 587 -16.71 22.97 -31.84
CA LEU A 587 -15.61 22.37 -32.59
C LEU A 587 -14.26 22.70 -31.96
N HIS A 588 -14.10 23.89 -31.38
CA HIS A 588 -12.89 24.26 -30.64
C HIS A 588 -12.65 23.34 -29.43
N GLU A 589 -13.71 22.91 -28.74
CA GLU A 589 -13.57 22.01 -27.59
C GLU A 589 -13.40 20.53 -27.98
N LEU A 590 -13.98 20.11 -29.11
CA LEU A 590 -14.06 18.70 -29.49
C LEU A 590 -13.14 18.30 -30.64
N GLY A 591 -12.71 19.25 -31.46
CA GLY A 591 -12.21 19.04 -32.82
C GLY A 591 -10.97 18.16 -32.90
N ASP A 592 -10.03 18.37 -31.99
CA ASP A 592 -8.75 17.64 -31.95
C ASP A 592 -8.88 16.24 -31.33
N PHE A 593 -10.05 15.88 -30.81
CA PHE A 593 -10.27 14.58 -30.21
C PHE A 593 -10.15 13.47 -31.26
N PRO A 594 -9.23 12.50 -31.08
CA PRO A 594 -8.98 11.50 -32.10
C PRO A 594 -10.12 10.48 -32.15
N VAL A 595 -10.65 10.20 -33.34
CA VAL A 595 -11.79 9.29 -33.54
C VAL A 595 -11.62 8.44 -34.80
N ALA A 596 -11.97 7.17 -34.68
CA ALA A 596 -11.94 6.19 -35.75
C ALA A 596 -13.36 5.79 -36.16
N ILE A 597 -13.57 5.63 -37.46
CA ILE A 597 -14.78 5.03 -38.04
C ILE A 597 -14.50 3.56 -38.34
N THR A 598 -14.99 2.70 -37.46
CA THR A 598 -14.75 1.26 -37.51
C THR A 598 -16.01 0.49 -37.93
N ASP A 599 -15.84 -0.75 -38.35
CA ASP A 599 -16.97 -1.60 -38.74
C ASP A 599 -17.84 -1.99 -37.54
N LEU A 600 -17.21 -2.34 -36.41
CA LEU A 600 -17.89 -2.84 -35.20
C LEU A 600 -18.67 -1.76 -34.44
N PHE A 601 -18.15 -0.53 -34.41
CA PHE A 601 -18.76 0.57 -33.66
C PHE A 601 -19.60 1.50 -34.55
N TYR A 602 -19.20 1.71 -35.81
CA TYR A 602 -19.86 2.68 -36.68
C TYR A 602 -20.64 2.02 -37.82
N ARG A 603 -19.97 1.38 -38.79
CA ARG A 603 -20.61 0.99 -40.07
C ARG A 603 -21.70 -0.06 -39.91
N ARG A 604 -21.47 -1.12 -39.13
CA ARG A 604 -22.47 -2.18 -38.92
C ARG A 604 -23.70 -1.65 -38.16
N PRO A 605 -23.57 -0.94 -37.02
CA PRO A 605 -24.73 -0.34 -36.35
C PRO A 605 -25.48 0.64 -37.27
N GLU A 606 -24.77 1.55 -37.93
CA GLU A 606 -25.37 2.56 -38.81
C GLU A 606 -26.17 1.94 -39.96
N ALA A 607 -25.68 0.84 -40.53
CA ALA A 607 -26.40 0.08 -41.56
C ALA A 607 -27.68 -0.60 -41.05
N GLN A 608 -27.74 -0.96 -39.76
CA GLN A 608 -28.93 -1.57 -39.14
C GLN A 608 -29.94 -0.50 -38.73
N VAL A 609 -29.48 0.55 -38.07
CA VAL A 609 -30.30 1.66 -37.59
C VAL A 609 -29.57 2.97 -37.88
N ALA A 610 -30.12 3.77 -38.77
CA ALA A 610 -29.54 5.06 -39.13
C ALA A 610 -29.43 6.00 -37.91
N GLY A 611 -28.25 6.55 -37.69
CA GLY A 611 -27.85 7.36 -36.54
C GLY A 611 -27.40 6.56 -35.32
N SER A 612 -27.22 5.24 -35.42
CA SER A 612 -26.74 4.40 -34.31
C SER A 612 -25.23 4.13 -34.33
N GLY A 613 -24.52 4.56 -35.38
CA GLY A 613 -23.06 4.47 -35.44
C GLY A 613 -22.38 5.28 -34.33
N GLU A 614 -21.38 4.67 -33.69
CA GLU A 614 -20.58 5.26 -32.63
C GLU A 614 -19.13 5.47 -33.09
N LEU A 615 -18.57 6.64 -32.78
CA LEU A 615 -17.16 6.93 -33.01
C LEU A 615 -16.34 6.22 -31.94
N PHE A 616 -15.23 5.60 -32.35
CA PHE A 616 -14.33 4.88 -31.44
C PHE A 616 -13.04 5.67 -31.21
N SER A 617 -12.57 5.72 -29.96
CA SER A 617 -11.32 6.38 -29.58
C SER A 617 -10.58 5.57 -28.52
N VAL A 618 -9.26 5.70 -28.51
CA VAL A 618 -8.39 5.30 -27.39
C VAL A 618 -7.54 6.51 -27.03
N VAL A 619 -7.58 6.89 -25.75
CA VAL A 619 -6.85 8.06 -25.25
C VAL A 619 -5.77 7.59 -24.30
N VAL A 620 -4.63 8.28 -24.26
CA VAL A 620 -3.56 7.98 -23.31
C VAL A 620 -3.81 8.74 -22.02
N ASN A 621 -3.70 8.07 -20.87
CA ASN A 621 -3.56 8.73 -19.58
C ASN A 621 -2.08 9.10 -19.37
N PRO A 622 -1.69 10.37 -19.52
CA PRO A 622 -0.29 10.77 -19.43
C PRO A 622 0.25 10.66 -18.00
N VAL A 623 -0.57 10.57 -16.96
CA VAL A 623 -0.08 10.39 -15.59
C VAL A 623 0.29 8.92 -15.33
N SER A 624 -0.50 7.97 -15.84
CA SER A 624 -0.31 6.54 -15.56
C SER A 624 0.54 5.79 -16.59
N CYS A 625 0.71 6.34 -17.80
CA CYS A 625 1.46 5.67 -18.86
C CYS A 625 2.96 5.61 -18.54
N THR A 626 3.52 4.40 -18.41
CA THR A 626 4.95 4.20 -18.15
C THR A 626 5.79 4.07 -19.42
N GLY A 627 5.20 4.20 -20.61
CA GLY A 627 5.92 4.01 -21.88
C GLY A 627 6.35 2.56 -22.17
N CYS A 628 5.71 1.54 -21.58
CA CYS A 628 6.18 0.14 -21.67
C CYS A 628 6.06 -0.53 -23.05
N GLY A 629 5.35 0.08 -24.01
CA GLY A 629 5.24 -0.39 -25.40
C GLY A 629 4.29 -1.58 -25.65
N LEU A 630 3.77 -2.23 -24.62
CA LEU A 630 2.92 -3.44 -24.77
C LEU A 630 1.69 -3.23 -25.66
N CYS A 631 1.11 -2.03 -25.63
CA CYS A 631 -0.04 -1.67 -26.46
C CYS A 631 0.30 -1.59 -27.95
N ALA A 632 1.45 -1.02 -28.29
CA ALA A 632 1.97 -0.99 -29.66
C ALA A 632 2.36 -2.41 -30.13
N GLU A 633 3.04 -3.18 -29.28
CA GLU A 633 3.40 -4.59 -29.55
C GLU A 633 2.17 -5.45 -29.86
N SER A 634 1.04 -5.20 -29.20
CA SER A 634 -0.21 -5.95 -29.42
C SER A 634 -1.02 -5.50 -30.64
N CYS A 635 -0.70 -4.34 -31.25
CA CYS A 635 -1.53 -3.75 -32.29
C CYS A 635 -1.13 -4.25 -33.68
N ALA A 636 -1.89 -5.21 -34.23
CA ALA A 636 -1.61 -5.81 -35.54
C ALA A 636 -1.56 -4.78 -36.69
N GLU A 637 -2.48 -3.81 -36.68
CA GLU A 637 -2.60 -2.78 -37.73
C GLU A 637 -1.66 -1.59 -37.54
N SER A 638 -0.83 -1.60 -36.49
CA SER A 638 0.03 -0.45 -36.13
C SER A 638 -0.75 0.86 -35.97
N ALA A 639 -1.97 0.78 -35.44
CA ALA A 639 -2.80 1.91 -35.05
C ALA A 639 -2.36 2.55 -33.72
N ILE A 640 -1.43 1.91 -33.00
CA ILE A 640 -0.76 2.46 -31.82
C ILE A 640 0.74 2.48 -32.11
N GLU A 641 1.34 3.67 -32.12
CA GLU A 641 2.76 3.88 -32.42
C GLU A 641 3.47 4.51 -31.23
N MET A 642 4.62 3.98 -30.80
CA MET A 642 5.42 4.62 -29.76
C MET A 642 6.19 5.80 -30.35
N ARG A 643 6.02 7.01 -29.79
CA ARG A 643 6.79 8.20 -30.16
C ARG A 643 7.55 8.74 -28.97
N TYR A 644 8.76 9.24 -29.22
CA TYR A 644 9.55 9.95 -28.22
C TYR A 644 8.81 11.21 -27.76
N LEU A 645 9.00 11.55 -26.48
CA LEU A 645 8.32 12.68 -25.89
C LEU A 645 8.82 14.01 -26.44
N ASP A 646 7.87 14.89 -26.71
CA ASP A 646 8.03 16.32 -26.90
C ASP A 646 6.92 17.06 -26.11
N PRO A 647 7.09 18.36 -25.79
CA PRO A 647 6.09 19.10 -25.02
C PRO A 647 4.69 19.08 -25.64
N ASP A 648 4.59 19.19 -26.97
CA ASP A 648 3.30 19.21 -27.68
C ASP A 648 2.56 17.87 -27.58
N LEU A 649 3.29 16.75 -27.51
CA LEU A 649 2.71 15.42 -27.34
C LEU A 649 2.16 15.21 -25.93
N GLU A 650 2.86 15.71 -24.90
CA GLU A 650 2.41 15.71 -23.50
C GLU A 650 1.11 16.51 -23.34
N ASP A 651 1.10 17.75 -23.83
CA ASP A 651 -0.03 18.67 -23.72
C ASP A 651 -1.26 18.12 -24.45
N ARG A 652 -1.09 17.61 -25.68
CA ARG A 652 -2.20 16.98 -26.42
C ARG A 652 -2.74 15.74 -25.72
N ALA A 653 -1.90 14.92 -25.10
CA ALA A 653 -2.38 13.75 -24.36
C ALA A 653 -3.19 14.16 -23.13
N ARG A 654 -2.76 15.22 -22.43
CA ARG A 654 -3.46 15.81 -21.28
C ARG A 654 -4.81 16.39 -21.67
N ASP A 655 -4.86 17.19 -22.74
CA ASP A 655 -6.11 17.79 -23.24
C ASP A 655 -7.10 16.73 -23.71
N ASN A 656 -6.65 15.73 -24.48
CA ASN A 656 -7.49 14.62 -24.91
C ASN A 656 -8.01 13.80 -23.72
N PHE A 657 -7.17 13.55 -22.71
CA PHE A 657 -7.58 12.84 -21.50
C PHE A 657 -8.61 13.65 -20.70
N HIS A 658 -8.42 14.96 -20.56
CA HIS A 658 -9.39 15.86 -19.90
C HIS A 658 -10.72 15.94 -20.64
N LEU A 659 -10.70 15.93 -21.97
CA LEU A 659 -11.93 15.85 -22.74
C LEU A 659 -12.60 14.49 -22.55
N TRP A 660 -11.85 13.39 -22.63
CA TRP A 660 -12.37 12.05 -22.36
C TRP A 660 -13.04 11.97 -20.99
N GLU A 661 -12.47 12.57 -19.93
CA GLU A 661 -13.09 12.63 -18.59
C GLU A 661 -14.49 13.26 -18.58
N LYS A 662 -14.73 14.26 -19.44
CA LYS A 662 -16.02 14.98 -19.54
C LYS A 662 -17.01 14.27 -20.46
N LEU A 663 -16.54 13.47 -21.41
CA LEU A 663 -17.40 12.72 -22.31
C LEU A 663 -18.21 11.65 -21.55
N PRO A 664 -19.45 11.34 -21.96
CA PRO A 664 -20.24 10.26 -21.40
C PRO A 664 -19.54 8.90 -21.55
N ASP A 665 -19.84 7.97 -20.65
CA ASP A 665 -19.33 6.60 -20.75
C ASP A 665 -19.95 5.84 -21.95
N THR A 666 -19.27 4.80 -22.42
CA THR A 666 -19.82 3.91 -23.45
C THR A 666 -21.11 3.26 -22.96
N SER A 667 -22.11 3.20 -23.85
CA SER A 667 -23.44 2.75 -23.45
C SER A 667 -23.44 1.27 -23.03
N GLY A 668 -24.21 0.95 -21.99
CA GLY A 668 -24.38 -0.44 -21.56
C GLY A 668 -25.00 -1.34 -22.64
N ASP A 669 -25.77 -0.77 -23.57
CA ASP A 669 -26.32 -1.49 -24.72
C ASP A 669 -25.23 -1.87 -25.72
N THR A 670 -24.29 -0.95 -26.00
CA THR A 670 -23.10 -1.21 -26.82
C THR A 670 -22.25 -2.31 -26.20
N ILE A 671 -21.96 -2.22 -24.90
CA ILE A 671 -21.17 -3.21 -24.17
C ILE A 671 -21.85 -4.59 -24.26
N ARG A 672 -23.16 -4.67 -23.95
CA ARG A 672 -23.92 -5.93 -24.02
C ARG A 672 -23.94 -6.53 -25.42
N ARG A 673 -24.11 -5.71 -26.47
CA ARG A 673 -24.06 -6.15 -27.86
C ARG A 673 -22.71 -6.78 -28.18
N LEU A 674 -21.62 -6.07 -27.87
CA LEU A 674 -20.26 -6.50 -28.18
C LEU A 674 -19.80 -7.71 -27.34
N GLN A 675 -20.36 -7.91 -26.14
CA GLN A 675 -20.10 -9.13 -25.36
C GLN A 675 -20.57 -10.42 -26.07
N HIS A 676 -21.53 -10.30 -27.00
CA HIS A 676 -22.11 -11.40 -27.77
C HIS A 676 -21.65 -11.39 -29.25
N GLU A 677 -20.67 -10.57 -29.60
CA GLU A 677 -20.10 -10.52 -30.95
C GLU A 677 -18.93 -11.51 -31.04
N ASP A 678 -18.98 -12.46 -31.98
CA ASP A 678 -17.96 -13.53 -32.08
C ASP A 678 -16.56 -12.97 -32.40
N GLU A 679 -16.50 -11.85 -33.13
CA GLU A 679 -15.26 -11.19 -33.57
C GLU A 679 -14.67 -10.24 -32.51
N PHE A 680 -15.31 -10.07 -31.34
CA PHE A 680 -14.89 -9.12 -30.32
C PHE A 680 -14.86 -9.75 -28.92
N THR A 681 -13.74 -9.62 -28.21
CA THR A 681 -13.60 -10.32 -26.92
C THR A 681 -14.53 -9.71 -25.86
N SER A 682 -15.23 -10.57 -25.09
CA SER A 682 -16.13 -10.09 -24.03
C SER A 682 -15.39 -9.26 -22.96
N LEU A 683 -14.10 -9.52 -22.75
CA LEU A 683 -13.26 -8.71 -21.86
C LEU A 683 -13.00 -7.31 -22.43
N ALA A 684 -12.68 -7.20 -23.72
CA ALA A 684 -12.54 -5.90 -24.37
C ALA A 684 -13.85 -5.11 -24.29
N ALA A 685 -14.99 -5.77 -24.46
CA ALA A 685 -16.32 -5.15 -24.32
C ALA A 685 -16.56 -4.59 -22.91
N VAL A 686 -16.22 -5.35 -21.87
CA VAL A 686 -16.30 -4.86 -20.48
C VAL A 686 -15.40 -3.63 -20.29
N LEU A 687 -14.16 -3.69 -20.77
CA LEU A 687 -13.19 -2.60 -20.60
C LEU A 687 -13.52 -1.31 -21.38
N LEU A 688 -14.59 -1.30 -22.20
CA LEU A 688 -15.12 -0.07 -22.82
C LEU A 688 -15.72 0.90 -21.80
N SER A 689 -16.24 0.41 -20.67
CA SER A 689 -16.75 1.30 -19.63
C SER A 689 -15.59 1.93 -18.84
N ARG A 690 -15.58 3.26 -18.76
CA ARG A 690 -14.72 4.03 -17.86
C ARG A 690 -14.80 3.51 -16.43
N ASN A 691 -16.00 3.17 -15.95
CA ASN A 691 -16.19 2.72 -14.59
C ASN A 691 -15.48 1.39 -14.29
N TYR A 692 -15.42 0.50 -15.28
CA TYR A 692 -14.74 -0.80 -15.14
C TYR A 692 -13.24 -0.68 -15.40
N TYR A 693 -12.87 0.07 -16.44
CA TYR A 693 -11.49 0.28 -16.84
C TYR A 693 -10.68 0.97 -15.73
N MET A 694 -11.28 1.93 -15.01
CA MET A 694 -10.60 2.69 -13.97
C MET A 694 -10.67 2.04 -12.57
N THR A 695 -10.92 0.73 -12.49
CA THR A 695 -10.91 0.02 -11.19
C THR A 695 -9.50 -0.19 -10.64
N GLY A 696 -8.51 -0.41 -11.52
CA GLY A 696 -7.08 -0.37 -11.22
C GLY A 696 -6.46 0.92 -11.77
N ILE A 697 -5.74 1.67 -10.94
CA ILE A 697 -5.23 3.00 -11.29
C ILE A 697 -3.74 3.09 -11.02
N GLY A 698 -3.03 3.93 -11.78
CA GLY A 698 -1.65 4.33 -11.50
C GLY A 698 -0.64 3.46 -12.22
N GLY A 699 0.41 4.10 -12.73
CA GLY A 699 1.57 3.41 -13.25
C GLY A 699 2.41 2.81 -12.14
N THR A 700 3.30 1.88 -12.49
CA THR A 700 4.33 1.36 -11.59
C THR A 700 5.58 1.20 -12.44
N GLU A 701 6.65 1.88 -12.04
CA GLU A 701 7.88 2.01 -12.84
C GLU A 701 8.38 0.64 -13.31
N LYS A 702 8.79 0.53 -14.59
CA LYS A 702 9.51 -0.63 -15.18
C LYS A 702 8.81 -2.00 -15.10
N ILE A 703 7.52 -2.05 -14.79
CA ILE A 703 6.81 -3.31 -14.63
C ILE A 703 5.94 -3.64 -15.86
N LYS A 704 6.39 -4.60 -16.68
CA LYS A 704 5.52 -5.41 -17.58
C LYS A 704 4.85 -6.53 -16.74
N SER A 705 4.06 -6.19 -15.72
CA SER A 705 3.49 -7.20 -14.81
C SER A 705 2.21 -7.82 -15.36
N GLY A 706 2.27 -9.13 -15.59
CA GLY A 706 1.09 -9.95 -15.80
C GLY A 706 0.15 -9.97 -14.58
N SER A 707 0.66 -9.87 -13.34
CA SER A 707 -0.18 -9.88 -12.15
C SER A 707 -1.02 -8.61 -11.99
N LYS A 708 -0.48 -7.45 -12.40
CA LYS A 708 -1.20 -6.17 -12.38
C LYS A 708 -2.32 -6.17 -13.42
N LYS A 709 -2.02 -6.65 -14.64
CA LYS A 709 -3.01 -6.90 -15.70
C LYS A 709 -4.13 -7.84 -15.22
N LEU A 710 -3.77 -8.97 -14.59
CA LEU A 710 -4.73 -9.92 -14.05
C LEU A 710 -5.63 -9.31 -12.97
N LEU A 711 -5.04 -8.54 -12.04
CA LEU A 711 -5.84 -7.85 -11.02
C LEU A 711 -6.77 -6.81 -11.64
N HIS A 712 -6.31 -6.02 -12.61
CA HIS A 712 -7.15 -5.09 -13.35
C HIS A 712 -8.35 -5.79 -14.00
N PHE A 713 -8.14 -6.96 -14.60
CA PHE A 713 -9.25 -7.75 -15.16
C PHE A 713 -10.20 -8.25 -14.09
N ILE A 714 -9.68 -8.78 -12.97
CA ILE A 714 -10.51 -9.28 -11.86
C ILE A 714 -11.35 -8.13 -11.30
N THR A 715 -10.77 -6.95 -11.06
CA THR A 715 -11.49 -5.80 -10.51
C THR A 715 -12.52 -5.26 -11.51
N ALA A 716 -12.18 -5.15 -12.80
CA ALA A 716 -13.09 -4.69 -13.84
C ALA A 716 -14.27 -5.64 -14.05
N LEU A 717 -14.01 -6.96 -14.12
CA LEU A 717 -15.05 -7.98 -14.25
C LEU A 717 -15.95 -8.04 -13.02
N THR A 718 -15.38 -7.93 -11.81
CA THR A 718 -16.17 -7.91 -10.58
C THR A 718 -17.12 -6.72 -10.55
N GLU A 719 -16.63 -5.53 -10.91
CA GLU A 719 -17.48 -4.34 -11.02
C GLU A 719 -18.60 -4.55 -12.07
N ALA A 720 -18.27 -5.07 -13.25
CA ALA A 720 -19.23 -5.31 -14.33
C ALA A 720 -20.34 -6.32 -13.94
N VAL A 721 -19.99 -7.34 -13.14
CA VAL A 721 -20.96 -8.35 -12.67
C VAL A 721 -21.86 -7.80 -11.57
N VAL A 722 -21.31 -6.99 -10.65
CA VAL A 722 -22.06 -6.53 -9.46
C VAL A 722 -22.90 -5.28 -9.74
N GLN A 723 -22.43 -4.39 -10.63
CA GLN A 723 -23.07 -3.10 -10.87
C GLN A 723 -24.56 -3.19 -11.30
N PRO A 724 -24.99 -4.13 -12.18
CA PRO A 724 -26.40 -4.26 -12.54
C PRO A 724 -27.31 -4.56 -11.35
N SER A 725 -26.85 -5.42 -10.43
CA SER A 725 -27.59 -5.74 -9.20
C SER A 725 -27.67 -4.54 -8.27
N HIS A 726 -26.60 -3.74 -8.21
CA HIS A 726 -26.55 -2.50 -7.43
C HIS A 726 -27.53 -1.45 -7.97
N VAL A 727 -27.58 -1.24 -9.29
CA VAL A 727 -28.53 -0.31 -9.93
C VAL A 727 -29.97 -0.76 -9.65
N LYS A 728 -30.25 -2.05 -9.77
CA LYS A 728 -31.57 -2.59 -9.45
C LYS A 728 -31.95 -2.34 -7.99
N GLN A 729 -31.02 -2.56 -7.06
CA GLN A 729 -31.25 -2.31 -5.64
C GLN A 729 -31.56 -0.83 -5.35
N VAL A 730 -30.85 0.09 -6.01
CA VAL A 730 -31.12 1.53 -5.89
C VAL A 730 -32.52 1.87 -6.40
N GLN A 731 -32.92 1.33 -7.56
CA GLN A 731 -34.28 1.52 -8.11
C GLN A 731 -35.36 0.94 -7.18
N GLU A 732 -35.12 -0.23 -6.58
CA GLU A 732 -36.03 -0.82 -5.59
C GLU A 732 -36.16 0.08 -4.35
N ILE A 733 -35.06 0.65 -3.87
CA ILE A 733 -35.06 1.62 -2.75
C ILE A 733 -35.86 2.87 -3.12
N GLU A 734 -35.66 3.42 -4.32
CA GLU A 734 -36.41 4.59 -4.80
C GLU A 734 -37.92 4.33 -4.82
N GLN A 735 -38.34 3.20 -5.38
CA GLN A 735 -39.75 2.80 -5.42
C GLN A 735 -40.33 2.62 -4.01
N GLN A 736 -39.56 2.05 -3.08
CA GLN A 736 -39.99 1.91 -1.69
C GLN A 736 -40.11 3.26 -0.98
N ILE A 737 -39.19 4.20 -1.24
CA ILE A 737 -39.25 5.56 -0.69
C ILE A 737 -40.52 6.26 -1.19
N GLU A 738 -40.80 6.19 -2.49
CA GLU A 738 -42.00 6.77 -3.10
C GLU A 738 -43.27 6.15 -2.50
N SER A 739 -43.36 4.81 -2.48
CA SER A 739 -44.52 4.09 -1.96
C SER A 739 -44.78 4.35 -0.47
N LEU A 740 -43.74 4.39 0.37
CA LEU A 740 -43.89 4.73 1.78
C LEU A 740 -44.29 6.20 1.97
N SER A 741 -43.75 7.10 1.15
CA SER A 741 -44.12 8.52 1.19
C SER A 741 -45.59 8.71 0.83
N ASP A 742 -46.07 8.04 -0.21
CA ASP A 742 -47.48 8.04 -0.60
C ASP A 742 -48.38 7.49 0.53
N LYS A 743 -47.95 6.44 1.23
CA LYS A 743 -48.68 5.89 2.37
C LYS A 743 -48.74 6.86 3.55
N VAL A 744 -47.65 7.54 3.86
CA VAL A 744 -47.62 8.60 4.88
C VAL A 744 -48.58 9.73 4.50
N HIS A 745 -48.51 10.21 3.25
CA HIS A 745 -49.42 11.23 2.75
C HIS A 745 -50.88 10.79 2.77
N LEU A 746 -51.18 9.54 2.40
CA LEU A 746 -52.51 8.97 2.42
C LEU A 746 -53.05 8.88 3.85
N ARG A 747 -52.27 8.37 4.81
CA ARG A 747 -52.70 8.27 6.23
C ARG A 747 -52.97 9.65 6.84
N LEU A 748 -52.12 10.63 6.54
CA LEU A 748 -52.35 12.02 6.95
C LEU A 748 -53.60 12.61 6.28
N SER A 749 -53.83 12.30 5.01
CA SER A 749 -55.03 12.73 4.28
C SER A 749 -56.30 12.03 4.74
N ASP A 750 -56.24 10.76 5.15
CA ASP A 750 -57.36 9.99 5.67
C ASP A 750 -57.84 10.53 7.03
N ALA A 751 -56.92 11.14 7.79
CA ALA A 751 -57.24 11.85 9.01
C ALA A 751 -57.93 13.21 8.79
N LEU A 752 -57.98 13.70 7.53
CA LEU A 752 -58.71 14.91 7.17
C LEU A 752 -60.21 14.60 6.94
N PRO A 753 -61.11 15.55 7.23
CA PRO A 753 -62.56 15.34 7.10
C PRO A 753 -62.97 14.97 5.67
N ARG A 754 -63.56 13.77 5.48
CA ARG A 754 -64.16 13.37 4.19
C ARG A 754 -65.64 13.74 4.07
N GLU A 755 -66.36 13.86 5.17
CA GLU A 755 -67.82 14.02 5.19
C GLU A 755 -68.29 15.46 5.44
N ASP A 756 -67.44 16.35 5.94
CA ASP A 756 -67.79 17.76 6.26
C ASP A 756 -67.28 18.76 5.20
N LEU A 757 -67.67 18.54 3.94
CA LEU A 757 -67.34 19.42 2.82
C LEU A 757 -68.00 20.81 2.96
N GLU A 758 -69.09 20.94 3.73
CA GLU A 758 -69.77 22.21 3.98
C GLU A 758 -68.93 23.18 4.83
N ASN A 759 -68.30 22.71 5.92
CA ASN A 759 -67.40 23.56 6.70
C ASN A 759 -66.11 23.90 5.95
N LEU A 760 -65.55 22.96 5.17
CA LEU A 760 -64.42 23.26 4.29
C LEU A 760 -64.79 24.34 3.26
N SER A 761 -65.98 24.27 2.67
CA SER A 761 -66.49 25.30 1.77
C SER A 761 -66.62 26.67 2.47
N ARG A 762 -67.12 26.72 3.71
CA ARG A 762 -67.20 27.97 4.49
C ARG A 762 -65.83 28.57 4.79
N LEU A 763 -64.86 27.73 5.16
CA LEU A 763 -63.47 28.15 5.40
C LEU A 763 -62.81 28.70 4.12
N LEU A 764 -63.04 28.06 2.97
CA LEU A 764 -62.50 28.50 1.68
C LEU A 764 -63.17 29.79 1.17
N ILE A 765 -64.46 30.01 1.46
CA ILE A 765 -65.17 31.24 1.10
C ILE A 765 -64.66 32.44 1.92
N ASN A 766 -64.35 32.22 3.20
CA ASN A 766 -63.86 33.26 4.11
C ASN A 766 -62.34 33.44 4.08
N ALA A 767 -61.64 32.73 3.19
CA ALA A 767 -60.20 32.84 3.04
C ALA A 767 -59.80 34.25 2.57
N PRO A 768 -58.82 34.91 3.21
CA PRO A 768 -58.44 36.29 2.90
C PRO A 768 -57.77 36.45 1.53
N ARG A 769 -57.36 35.35 0.86
CA ARG A 769 -56.65 35.34 -0.43
C ARG A 769 -56.99 34.10 -1.25
N LYS A 770 -56.77 34.19 -2.58
CA LYS A 770 -56.90 33.07 -3.54
C LYS A 770 -55.96 31.88 -3.27
N LYS A 771 -54.84 32.11 -2.57
CA LYS A 771 -53.91 31.07 -2.12
C LYS A 771 -53.76 31.22 -0.62
N VAL A 772 -54.03 30.15 0.11
CA VAL A 772 -54.01 30.09 1.57
C VAL A 772 -53.01 29.02 1.97
N HIS A 773 -52.26 29.25 3.05
CA HIS A 773 -51.35 28.23 3.56
C HIS A 773 -52.15 27.12 4.26
N LEU A 774 -51.74 25.86 4.13
CA LEU A 774 -52.47 24.72 4.69
C LEU A 774 -52.64 24.81 6.22
N THR A 775 -51.62 25.35 6.92
CA THR A 775 -51.66 25.59 8.36
C THR A 775 -52.75 26.57 8.79
N ASP A 776 -53.05 27.57 7.96
CA ASP A 776 -54.10 28.56 8.27
C ASP A 776 -55.50 27.94 8.13
N LEU A 777 -55.63 26.96 7.22
CA LEU A 777 -56.83 26.14 7.05
C LEU A 777 -57.00 25.16 8.22
N LEU A 778 -55.92 24.51 8.66
CA LEU A 778 -55.93 23.55 9.78
C LEU A 778 -56.15 24.21 11.16
N ASN A 779 -55.77 25.48 11.32
CA ASN A 779 -56.02 26.26 12.54
C ASN A 779 -57.44 26.87 12.60
N GLY A 780 -58.29 26.61 11.60
CA GLY A 780 -59.71 26.96 11.61
C GLY A 780 -60.50 26.22 12.70
N ASP A 781 -61.70 26.73 13.04
CA ASP A 781 -62.50 26.24 14.18
C ASP A 781 -63.14 24.86 13.89
N PHE A 782 -62.36 23.78 13.94
CA PHE A 782 -62.82 22.38 13.85
C PHE A 782 -63.41 21.86 15.20
N LYS A 783 -64.16 22.70 15.92
CA LYS A 783 -64.54 22.45 17.33
C LYS A 783 -65.50 21.28 17.57
N ASP A 784 -66.20 20.78 16.55
CA ASP A 784 -67.18 19.69 16.67
C ASP A 784 -66.70 18.36 16.01
N PHE A 785 -65.40 18.20 15.75
CA PHE A 785 -64.85 17.09 14.96
C PHE A 785 -64.33 15.93 15.82
N GLU A 786 -64.99 14.76 15.76
CA GLU A 786 -64.39 13.47 16.15
C GLU A 786 -63.60 12.90 14.96
N GLY A 787 -62.38 13.39 14.76
CA GLY A 787 -61.49 12.87 13.72
C GLY A 787 -61.04 11.44 13.99
N SER A 788 -60.72 10.70 12.92
CA SER A 788 -60.06 9.40 13.05
C SER A 788 -58.69 9.56 13.71
N PHE A 789 -58.40 8.76 14.73
CA PHE A 789 -57.10 8.77 15.41
C PHE A 789 -55.97 8.43 14.43
N ILE A 790 -54.91 9.25 14.45
CA ILE A 790 -53.68 8.95 13.72
C ILE A 790 -52.85 7.98 14.56
N ASP A 791 -52.49 6.84 13.97
CA ASP A 791 -51.48 5.95 14.55
C ASP A 791 -50.09 6.60 14.41
N THR A 792 -49.69 7.30 15.47
CA THR A 792 -48.39 7.98 15.54
C THR A 792 -47.21 7.01 15.52
N GLU A 793 -47.41 5.77 15.97
CA GLU A 793 -46.37 4.75 15.96
C GLU A 793 -46.15 4.22 14.55
N GLU A 794 -47.22 3.91 13.82
CA GLU A 794 -47.17 3.54 12.40
C GLU A 794 -46.51 4.64 11.56
N LEU A 795 -46.96 5.90 11.69
CA LEU A 795 -46.39 7.01 10.93
C LEU A 795 -44.91 7.19 11.23
N ARG A 796 -44.50 7.12 12.50
CA ARG A 796 -43.10 7.21 12.90
C ARG A 796 -42.28 6.07 12.31
N ARG A 797 -42.76 4.82 12.38
CA ARG A 797 -42.07 3.66 11.77
C ARG A 797 -41.85 3.86 10.27
N LYS A 798 -42.88 4.31 9.53
CA LYS A 798 -42.75 4.56 8.08
C LYS A 798 -41.80 5.73 7.78
N THR A 799 -41.85 6.82 8.54
CA THR A 799 -40.95 7.97 8.35
C THR A 799 -39.50 7.65 8.70
N ASP A 800 -39.25 6.91 9.78
CA ASP A 800 -37.92 6.43 10.15
C ASP A 800 -37.35 5.52 9.04
N LEU A 801 -38.17 4.61 8.48
CA LEU A 801 -37.79 3.78 7.34
C LEU A 801 -37.48 4.58 6.07
N ILE A 802 -38.24 5.63 5.77
CA ILE A 802 -37.93 6.54 4.66
C ILE A 802 -36.54 7.19 4.90
N GLY A 803 -36.25 7.59 6.13
CA GLY A 803 -34.94 8.11 6.53
C GLY A 803 -33.81 7.10 6.28
N ASP A 804 -33.99 5.87 6.76
CA ASP A 804 -33.02 4.77 6.57
C ASP A 804 -32.81 4.44 5.09
N LEU A 805 -33.88 4.39 4.29
CA LEU A 805 -33.81 4.13 2.85
C LEU A 805 -33.12 5.26 2.10
N LYS A 806 -33.41 6.53 2.44
CA LYS A 806 -32.72 7.69 1.86
C LYS A 806 -31.23 7.68 2.20
N ALA A 807 -30.88 7.36 3.44
CA ALA A 807 -29.48 7.20 3.85
C ALA A 807 -28.80 6.05 3.10
N MET A 808 -29.49 4.92 2.91
CA MET A 808 -28.99 3.78 2.15
C MET A 808 -28.77 4.14 0.68
N LYS A 809 -29.75 4.77 0.03
CA LYS A 809 -29.66 5.27 -1.36
C LYS A 809 -28.47 6.21 -1.51
N TRP A 810 -28.39 7.22 -0.63
CA TRP A 810 -27.30 8.19 -0.65
C TRP A 810 -25.92 7.51 -0.54
N ILE A 811 -25.76 6.55 0.39
CA ILE A 811 -24.51 5.80 0.51
C ILE A 811 -24.19 4.98 -0.75
N LEU A 812 -25.19 4.37 -1.38
CA LEU A 812 -25.00 3.54 -2.57
C LEU A 812 -24.62 4.37 -3.82
N GLU A 813 -25.23 5.53 -4.01
CA GLU A 813 -25.03 6.37 -5.20
C GLU A 813 -23.89 7.37 -5.07
N GLU A 814 -23.83 8.10 -3.95
CA GLU A 814 -22.87 9.18 -3.74
C GLU A 814 -21.86 8.81 -2.65
N GLY A 815 -22.36 8.49 -1.46
CA GLY A 815 -21.56 8.24 -0.27
C GLY A 815 -20.61 9.40 0.09
N PRO A 816 -19.77 9.22 1.12
CA PRO A 816 -18.89 10.28 1.57
C PRO A 816 -17.77 10.66 0.57
N GLY A 817 -17.46 9.75 -0.35
CA GLY A 817 -16.45 9.91 -1.39
C GLY A 817 -17.01 10.37 -2.73
N GLY A 818 -18.33 10.56 -2.89
CA GLY A 818 -18.96 11.00 -4.13
C GLY A 818 -19.05 9.97 -5.26
N THR A 819 -18.54 8.74 -5.06
CA THR A 819 -18.51 7.66 -6.06
C THR A 819 -19.44 6.49 -5.74
N GLY A 820 -20.22 6.64 -4.66
CA GLY A 820 -21.08 5.62 -4.10
C GLY A 820 -20.32 4.58 -3.27
N ARG A 821 -21.07 3.63 -2.73
CA ARG A 821 -20.51 2.53 -1.94
C ARG A 821 -19.66 1.64 -2.86
N SER A 822 -18.48 1.26 -2.38
CA SER A 822 -17.67 0.26 -3.05
C SER A 822 -18.41 -1.09 -3.14
N ARG A 823 -18.40 -1.71 -4.33
CA ARG A 823 -19.22 -2.90 -4.63
C ARG A 823 -18.53 -4.20 -4.29
N PHE A 824 -17.22 -4.16 -4.09
CA PHE A 824 -16.40 -5.29 -3.65
C PHE A 824 -15.21 -4.77 -2.84
N GLY A 825 -14.58 -5.66 -2.07
CA GLY A 825 -13.33 -5.39 -1.36
C GLY A 825 -12.28 -6.43 -1.72
N LEU A 826 -11.01 -6.08 -1.55
CA LEU A 826 -9.88 -6.92 -1.89
C LEU A 826 -9.15 -7.34 -0.61
N VAL A 827 -8.90 -8.64 -0.47
CA VAL A 827 -7.99 -9.20 0.53
C VAL A 827 -6.86 -9.86 -0.25
N LEU A 828 -5.72 -9.20 -0.27
CA LEU A 828 -4.60 -9.53 -1.14
C LEU A 828 -3.46 -10.12 -0.34
N ALA A 829 -2.74 -11.07 -0.94
CA ALA A 829 -1.54 -11.63 -0.37
C ALA A 829 -0.63 -12.18 -1.46
N GLY A 830 0.67 -12.19 -1.18
CA GLY A 830 1.67 -12.78 -2.06
C GLY A 830 2.70 -11.77 -2.55
N ARG A 831 3.92 -12.27 -2.76
CA ARG A 831 5.10 -11.48 -3.17
C ARG A 831 4.97 -10.92 -4.59
N SER A 832 4.13 -11.50 -5.44
CA SER A 832 3.84 -10.98 -6.78
C SER A 832 3.07 -9.64 -6.77
N LEU A 833 2.65 -9.16 -5.60
CA LEU A 833 1.91 -7.91 -5.40
C LEU A 833 2.74 -6.86 -4.64
N GLU A 834 4.08 -6.95 -4.65
CA GLU A 834 4.97 -5.94 -4.03
C GLU A 834 4.70 -4.53 -4.60
N TRP A 835 4.50 -4.41 -5.91
CA TRP A 835 4.14 -3.15 -6.58
C TRP A 835 2.85 -2.51 -6.05
N ALA A 836 1.98 -3.28 -5.39
CA ALA A 836 0.69 -2.80 -4.89
C ALA A 836 0.75 -2.37 -3.41
N GLN A 837 1.91 -2.53 -2.76
CA GLN A 837 2.14 -2.28 -1.34
C GLN A 837 3.03 -1.05 -1.08
N GLU A 838 3.31 -0.25 -2.11
CA GLU A 838 4.17 0.92 -2.00
C GLU A 838 3.41 2.12 -1.42
N TYR A 839 3.76 2.52 -0.20
CA TYR A 839 3.25 3.76 0.39
C TYR A 839 3.87 4.97 -0.31
N PRO A 840 3.10 6.04 -0.62
CA PRO A 840 1.71 6.33 -0.24
C PRO A 840 0.65 5.94 -1.28
N PHE A 841 0.96 5.07 -2.25
CA PHE A 841 0.22 4.91 -3.49
C PHE A 841 -0.64 3.63 -3.56
N SER A 842 -1.94 3.77 -3.31
CA SER A 842 -2.93 2.71 -3.46
C SER A 842 -3.44 2.64 -4.90
N HIS A 843 -3.29 1.49 -5.54
CA HIS A 843 -3.77 1.24 -6.90
C HIS A 843 -5.27 0.91 -7.00
N PHE A 844 -5.95 0.77 -5.85
CA PHE A 844 -7.32 0.25 -5.80
C PHE A 844 -8.30 1.37 -5.43
N SER A 845 -9.35 1.49 -6.22
CA SER A 845 -10.51 2.34 -5.88
C SER A 845 -11.44 1.69 -4.85
N GLN A 846 -11.21 0.41 -4.54
CA GLN A 846 -11.94 -0.37 -3.55
C GLN A 846 -11.15 -0.51 -2.25
N PRO A 847 -11.81 -0.80 -1.11
CA PRO A 847 -11.13 -1.19 0.11
C PRO A 847 -10.22 -2.40 -0.15
N ALA A 848 -8.93 -2.24 0.10
CA ALA A 848 -7.93 -3.28 -0.09
C ALA A 848 -7.19 -3.51 1.23
N VAL A 849 -6.99 -4.78 1.58
CA VAL A 849 -6.21 -5.20 2.75
C VAL A 849 -5.12 -6.15 2.28
N PHE A 850 -3.87 -5.85 2.62
CA PHE A 850 -2.74 -6.73 2.36
C PHE A 850 -2.44 -7.60 3.57
N HIS A 851 -2.35 -8.90 3.33
CA HIS A 851 -1.99 -9.86 4.36
C HIS A 851 -0.56 -10.38 4.13
N GLN A 852 0.31 -10.20 5.13
CA GLN A 852 1.74 -10.51 5.03
C GLN A 852 2.10 -11.99 5.30
N THR A 853 1.14 -12.84 5.70
CA THR A 853 1.39 -14.25 6.11
C THR A 853 0.34 -15.22 5.58
N GLY A 854 0.51 -16.54 5.73
CA GLY A 854 -0.32 -17.57 5.08
C GLY A 854 -1.78 -17.73 5.55
N SER A 855 -2.35 -16.80 6.35
CA SER A 855 -3.71 -16.91 6.93
C SER A 855 -4.77 -16.02 6.26
N VAL A 856 -4.56 -15.67 4.99
CA VAL A 856 -5.44 -14.78 4.19
C VAL A 856 -6.89 -15.24 4.24
N SER A 857 -7.13 -16.54 4.15
CA SER A 857 -8.48 -17.14 4.18
C SER A 857 -9.22 -16.85 5.48
N ASN A 858 -8.53 -16.84 6.63
CA ASN A 858 -9.13 -16.54 7.92
C ASN A 858 -9.51 -15.05 8.03
N GLN A 859 -8.63 -14.16 7.53
CA GLN A 859 -8.92 -12.73 7.49
C GLN A 859 -10.10 -12.43 6.56
N CYS A 860 -10.12 -13.05 5.38
CA CYS A 860 -11.21 -12.95 4.42
C CYS A 860 -12.53 -13.45 5.03
N LEU A 861 -12.53 -14.60 5.73
CA LEU A 861 -13.71 -15.11 6.42
C LEU A 861 -14.22 -14.16 7.50
N GLY A 862 -13.31 -13.55 8.27
CA GLY A 862 -13.65 -12.56 9.29
C GLY A 862 -14.32 -11.32 8.68
N LEU A 863 -13.72 -10.76 7.63
CA LEU A 863 -14.26 -9.62 6.88
C LEU A 863 -15.62 -9.97 6.26
N PHE A 864 -15.74 -11.14 5.63
CA PHE A 864 -17.00 -11.60 5.05
C PHE A 864 -18.11 -11.72 6.09
N LYS A 865 -17.85 -12.33 7.26
CA LYS A 865 -18.83 -12.44 8.36
C LYS A 865 -19.24 -11.06 8.88
N GLY A 866 -18.29 -10.13 9.00
CA GLY A 866 -18.56 -8.75 9.39
C GLY A 866 -19.47 -8.03 8.38
N LEU A 867 -19.14 -8.10 7.08
CA LEU A 867 -19.93 -7.51 6.00
C LEU A 867 -21.33 -8.14 5.91
N LEU A 868 -21.44 -9.46 6.13
CA LEU A 868 -22.73 -10.16 6.13
C LEU A 868 -23.66 -9.61 7.22
N ARG A 869 -23.15 -9.28 8.41
CA ARG A 869 -23.96 -8.68 9.48
C ARG A 869 -24.62 -7.37 9.02
N PHE A 870 -23.85 -6.48 8.39
CA PHE A 870 -24.34 -5.21 7.86
C PHE A 870 -25.32 -5.41 6.69
N HIS A 871 -25.03 -6.35 5.78
CA HIS A 871 -25.97 -6.69 4.72
C HIS A 871 -27.29 -7.24 5.24
N LEU A 872 -27.28 -8.06 6.30
CA LEU A 872 -28.50 -8.55 6.94
C LEU A 872 -29.33 -7.41 7.55
N ASP A 873 -28.70 -6.37 8.10
CA ASP A 873 -29.42 -5.19 8.59
C ASP A 873 -30.06 -4.40 7.44
N HIS A 874 -29.35 -4.19 6.33
CA HIS A 874 -29.94 -3.57 5.14
C HIS A 874 -31.11 -4.41 4.58
N LEU A 875 -30.97 -5.73 4.52
CA LEU A 875 -32.05 -6.63 4.08
C LEU A 875 -33.28 -6.55 5.00
N LYS A 876 -33.08 -6.43 6.32
CA LYS A 876 -34.18 -6.22 7.27
C LYS A 876 -34.90 -4.90 6.98
N ILE A 877 -34.17 -3.81 6.75
CA ILE A 877 -34.74 -2.50 6.40
C ILE A 877 -35.57 -2.61 5.12
N LEU A 878 -35.01 -3.17 4.04
CA LEU A 878 -35.70 -3.32 2.76
C LEU A 878 -36.95 -4.19 2.85
N ARG A 879 -36.89 -5.30 3.59
CA ARG A 879 -38.05 -6.18 3.81
C ARG A 879 -39.12 -5.51 4.65
N ARG A 880 -38.72 -4.82 5.71
CA ARG A 880 -39.65 -4.07 6.56
C ARG A 880 -40.32 -2.96 5.78
N ALA A 881 -39.56 -2.20 4.99
CA ALA A 881 -40.08 -1.19 4.09
C ALA A 881 -41.10 -1.78 3.09
N ALA A 882 -40.80 -2.92 2.47
CA ALA A 882 -41.74 -3.59 1.56
C ALA A 882 -43.04 -4.00 2.27
N LEU A 883 -42.94 -4.56 3.48
CA LEU A 883 -44.12 -4.98 4.26
C LEU A 883 -44.94 -3.76 4.72
N GLU A 884 -44.29 -2.71 5.19
CA GLU A 884 -44.93 -1.45 5.59
C GLU A 884 -45.60 -0.74 4.41
N ALA A 885 -44.96 -0.73 3.23
CA ALA A 885 -45.56 -0.20 2.00
C ALA A 885 -46.80 -0.99 1.57
N ALA A 886 -46.83 -2.29 1.87
CA ALA A 886 -47.96 -3.18 1.58
C ALA A 886 -49.01 -3.26 2.71
N ASP A 887 -48.85 -2.53 3.82
CA ASP A 887 -49.65 -2.63 5.05
C ASP A 887 -49.74 -4.08 5.59
N LYS A 888 -48.65 -4.84 5.46
CA LYS A 888 -48.51 -6.25 5.90
C LYS A 888 -47.48 -6.43 7.02
N TYR A 889 -46.90 -5.34 7.52
CA TYR A 889 -45.94 -5.41 8.61
C TYR A 889 -46.65 -5.55 9.94
N ASP A 890 -46.34 -6.63 10.67
CA ASP A 890 -46.77 -6.84 12.05
C ASP A 890 -45.60 -6.52 12.99
N ALA A 891 -45.83 -5.62 13.94
CA ALA A 891 -44.83 -5.17 14.90
C ALA A 891 -44.86 -5.97 16.23
N SER A 892 -45.81 -6.90 16.39
CA SER A 892 -46.03 -7.68 17.61
C SER A 892 -45.01 -8.78 17.89
#